data_AF-A0A7X4BNM0-F1
#
_entry.id   AF-A0A7X4BNM0-F1
#
_cell.length_a   1.000
_cell.length_b   1.000
_cell.length_c   1.000
_cell.angle_alpha   90.00
_cell.angle_beta   90.00
_cell.angle_gamma   90.00
#
_symmetry.space_group_name_H-M   'P 1'
#
loop_
_entity.id
_entity.type
_entity.pdbx_description
1 polymer ?
#
loop_
_entity_poly.entity_id
_entity_poly.type
_entity_poly.pdbx_seq_one_letter_code
_entity_poly.pdbx_strand_id
1 'polypeptide(L)'
;MKECLMKDQLFNRKVLFSLLAVVMCLGFTAMSYGAAVISVEPAEVESPAAGEELMVSINITGGADVTGYQVTVNFDPTALEYVSGGNADYLPAGAFATPTTTTDSSVTIAAASLGGAAPDADGTLATVTFTVVEAKPSAISLSDVTLSDATAAALEVTTMDGMVTVAGAEPAPADDAADDAADDTEADDAADDAADDAEATDDAEATDDAEVDDTATEEVAPEMPVSQMFEITLTNLTTGEHGVSGQTFSPAIFAAHPAGIKLAEVGQPANPAIVALAEGGDTSGLATLAEAAGANVMIAMNADGTRRYTMPGQSTTVTVTADMINSSLSMGSMLVSTNDAFIAVLDVPLFDENGDPVEVSLDLMAYDAGSEENTEMASDIPGPLGLDEATDPHGSNERVPTEGGVIAAHEGIQGGGDVTEAFAWTEPTAMLTIMPVAAPAEPTVEEPMPEPVVEGPGFDVTLEPGLNMISIPLMPEEPYTAKSLAEMLGATVVIQLDAATQNFVGYTVADEGDGFGIGGGMGYIVNTPAGANVKFTGDAWDNQPEQPEEPAAEEETPVAEAEEDAEGDDAAEGDGDAAEGDDAAEGDDAAEGDDAAEEEDAADAGGDAAADAGGDAAAAAPALSTYKSAWAFIVTSDIHGMQTG
;
A
#
# COMPACT_ATOMS: atom_id res chain seq x y z
N MET A 1 73.84 -7.14 -25.48
CA MET A 1 72.57 -6.47 -25.84
C MET A 1 71.51 -7.42 -26.41
N LYS A 2 71.78 -8.34 -27.37
CA LYS A 2 70.74 -9.28 -27.86
C LYS A 2 70.23 -10.30 -26.81
N GLU A 3 71.03 -10.68 -25.82
CA GLU A 3 70.64 -11.69 -24.81
C GLU A 3 69.78 -11.15 -23.64
N CYS A 4 69.74 -9.83 -23.39
CA CYS A 4 68.74 -9.26 -22.47
C CYS A 4 67.36 -9.24 -23.12
N LEU A 5 67.27 -8.74 -24.36
CA LEU A 5 66.01 -8.52 -25.05
C LEU A 5 65.17 -9.79 -25.27
N MET A 6 65.81 -10.97 -25.33
CA MET A 6 65.10 -12.25 -25.47
C MET A 6 64.54 -12.80 -24.14
N LYS A 7 65.05 -12.39 -22.98
CA LYS A 7 64.53 -12.86 -21.68
C LYS A 7 63.21 -12.16 -21.34
N ASP A 8 63.12 -10.86 -21.55
CA ASP A 8 61.89 -10.10 -21.26
C ASP A 8 60.73 -10.53 -22.17
N GLN A 9 61.02 -10.81 -23.45
CA GLN A 9 60.04 -11.33 -24.42
C GLN A 9 59.53 -12.75 -24.07
N LEU A 10 60.35 -13.58 -23.44
CA LEU A 10 59.94 -14.92 -22.97
C LEU A 10 59.25 -14.88 -21.60
N PHE A 11 59.57 -13.90 -20.75
CA PHE A 11 58.89 -13.71 -19.47
C PHE A 11 57.46 -13.17 -19.70
N ASN A 12 57.31 -12.12 -20.51
CA ASN A 12 55.97 -11.60 -20.86
C ASN A 12 55.10 -12.64 -21.55
N ARG A 13 55.64 -13.49 -22.44
CA ARG A 13 54.81 -14.52 -23.10
C ARG A 13 54.39 -15.66 -22.17
N LYS A 14 55.10 -15.91 -21.08
CA LYS A 14 54.68 -16.86 -20.03
C LYS A 14 53.66 -16.25 -19.08
N VAL A 15 53.83 -14.98 -18.69
CA VAL A 15 52.82 -14.25 -17.90
C VAL A 15 51.52 -14.12 -18.71
N LEU A 16 51.59 -13.76 -20.00
CA LEU A 16 50.41 -13.62 -20.86
C LEU A 16 49.70 -14.98 -21.12
N PHE A 17 50.43 -16.08 -21.29
CA PHE A 17 49.81 -17.42 -21.37
C PHE A 17 49.25 -17.90 -20.02
N SER A 18 49.87 -17.53 -18.90
CA SER A 18 49.32 -17.83 -17.57
C SER A 18 48.08 -17.00 -17.27
N LEU A 19 48.03 -15.74 -17.72
CA LEU A 19 46.84 -14.89 -17.62
C LEU A 19 45.72 -15.44 -18.50
N LEU A 20 46.02 -15.80 -19.75
CA LEU A 20 45.03 -16.38 -20.67
C LEU A 20 44.53 -17.75 -20.20
N ALA A 21 45.38 -18.57 -19.57
CA ALA A 21 44.96 -19.85 -18.98
C ALA A 21 44.10 -19.65 -17.71
N VAL A 22 44.38 -18.63 -16.89
CA VAL A 22 43.50 -18.26 -15.76
C VAL A 22 42.17 -17.70 -16.28
N VAL A 23 42.16 -16.90 -17.35
CA VAL A 23 40.94 -16.38 -18.00
C VAL A 23 40.17 -17.47 -18.78
N MET A 24 40.80 -18.58 -19.19
CA MET A 24 40.11 -19.75 -19.74
C MET A 24 39.68 -20.79 -18.69
N CYS A 25 40.26 -20.77 -17.49
CA CYS A 25 39.81 -21.57 -16.35
C CYS A 25 38.74 -20.85 -15.52
N LEU A 26 38.76 -19.51 -15.52
CA LEU A 26 37.58 -18.65 -15.41
C LEU A 26 36.82 -18.67 -16.74
N GLY A 27 36.48 -19.88 -17.22
CA GLY A 27 35.39 -19.99 -18.18
C GLY A 27 34.17 -19.29 -17.59
N PHE A 28 33.28 -18.79 -18.46
CA PHE A 28 31.95 -18.36 -18.05
C PHE A 28 31.27 -19.52 -17.32
N THR A 29 31.43 -19.57 -16.00
CA THR A 29 30.33 -19.88 -15.12
C THR A 29 29.33 -18.77 -15.41
N ALA A 30 28.42 -19.04 -16.35
CA ALA A 30 27.05 -18.64 -16.11
C ALA A 30 26.79 -19.12 -14.68
N MET A 31 26.68 -18.16 -13.75
CA MET A 31 26.18 -18.50 -12.44
C MET A 31 24.78 -18.99 -12.72
N SER A 32 24.62 -20.31 -12.66
CA SER A 32 23.32 -20.90 -12.44
C SER A 32 22.96 -20.44 -11.04
N TYR A 33 22.37 -19.25 -10.96
CA TYR A 33 21.52 -18.89 -9.85
C TYR A 33 20.58 -20.09 -9.69
N GLY A 34 20.44 -20.59 -8.47
CA GLY A 34 19.40 -21.58 -8.22
C GLY A 34 18.07 -20.95 -8.60
N ALA A 35 17.10 -21.78 -9.04
CA ALA A 35 15.73 -21.31 -9.13
C ALA A 35 15.34 -20.67 -7.79
N ALA A 36 14.69 -19.51 -7.83
CA ALA A 36 14.32 -18.82 -6.60
C ALA A 36 13.42 -19.73 -5.76
N VAL A 37 13.64 -19.77 -4.46
CA VAL A 37 12.80 -20.53 -3.54
C VAL A 37 11.77 -19.57 -2.96
N ILE A 38 10.48 -19.88 -3.09
CA ILE A 38 9.41 -19.18 -2.40
C ILE A 38 8.83 -20.11 -1.33
N SER A 39 8.78 -19.66 -0.08
CA SER A 39 8.42 -20.48 1.07
C SER A 39 7.39 -19.79 1.96
N VAL A 40 6.48 -20.58 2.53
CA VAL A 40 5.64 -20.14 3.65
C VAL A 40 6.48 -20.11 4.93
N GLU A 41 6.46 -19.01 5.67
CA GLU A 41 7.06 -18.87 7.00
C GLU A 41 6.01 -18.40 8.02
N PRO A 42 5.90 -19.02 9.21
CA PRO A 42 6.58 -20.25 9.66
C PRO A 42 6.23 -21.48 8.79
N ALA A 43 7.25 -22.29 8.47
CA ALA A 43 7.09 -23.49 7.64
C ALA A 43 6.31 -24.61 8.36
N GLU A 44 6.45 -24.70 9.69
CA GLU A 44 5.57 -25.48 10.56
C GLU A 44 5.15 -24.60 11.74
N VAL A 45 3.85 -24.59 12.05
CA VAL A 45 3.27 -23.78 13.14
C VAL A 45 2.25 -24.58 13.92
N GLU A 46 2.19 -24.42 15.23
CA GLU A 46 1.10 -24.97 16.03
C GLU A 46 -0.14 -24.06 15.86
N SER A 47 -1.30 -24.65 15.55
CA SER A 47 -2.53 -23.92 15.37
C SER A 47 -2.86 -23.08 16.61
N PRO A 48 -3.10 -21.76 16.45
CA PRO A 48 -3.82 -20.96 17.44
C PRO A 48 -5.19 -21.57 17.77
N ALA A 49 -5.82 -21.09 18.85
CA ALA A 49 -7.17 -21.52 19.21
C ALA A 49 -8.20 -21.02 18.18
N ALA A 50 -9.35 -21.71 18.09
CA ALA A 50 -10.41 -21.27 17.19
C ALA A 50 -10.91 -19.86 17.58
N GLY A 51 -10.91 -18.94 16.61
CA GLY A 51 -11.17 -17.52 16.78
C GLY A 51 -9.92 -16.64 16.92
N GLU A 52 -8.72 -17.21 17.06
CA GLU A 52 -7.45 -16.46 17.04
C GLU A 52 -6.90 -16.30 15.61
N GLU A 53 -6.02 -15.32 15.40
CA GLU A 53 -5.39 -15.08 14.11
C GLU A 53 -4.09 -15.89 13.93
N LEU A 54 -3.87 -16.37 12.69
CA LEU A 54 -2.64 -16.98 12.21
C LEU A 54 -2.12 -16.16 11.03
N MET A 55 -0.97 -15.51 11.20
CA MET A 55 -0.26 -14.82 10.12
C MET A 55 0.84 -15.73 9.53
N VAL A 56 0.95 -15.75 8.21
CA VAL A 56 2.07 -16.35 7.47
C VAL A 56 2.67 -15.36 6.48
N SER A 57 3.99 -15.40 6.34
CA SER A 57 4.76 -14.66 5.35
C SER A 57 5.10 -15.55 4.16
N ILE A 58 5.02 -15.00 2.96
CA ILE A 58 5.46 -15.64 1.72
C ILE A 58 6.84 -15.06 1.39
N ASN A 59 7.88 -15.78 1.80
CA ASN A 59 9.27 -15.34 1.68
C ASN A 59 9.89 -15.85 0.39
N ILE A 60 10.91 -15.13 -0.11
CA ILE A 60 11.71 -15.51 -1.27
C ILE A 60 13.20 -15.57 -0.89
N THR A 61 13.93 -16.50 -1.50
CA THR A 61 15.38 -16.65 -1.36
C THR A 61 16.01 -16.92 -2.72
N GLY A 62 17.09 -16.22 -3.05
CA GLY A 62 17.82 -16.34 -4.32
C GLY A 62 17.16 -15.69 -5.53
N GLY A 63 16.14 -14.86 -5.33
CA GLY A 63 15.44 -14.11 -6.38
C GLY A 63 16.23 -12.90 -6.87
N ALA A 64 17.24 -13.11 -7.71
CA ALA A 64 17.90 -12.00 -8.41
C ALA A 64 17.00 -11.42 -9.52
N ASP A 65 17.12 -10.10 -9.77
CA ASP A 65 16.50 -9.37 -10.89
C ASP A 65 14.95 -9.42 -10.98
N VAL A 66 14.25 -9.82 -9.92
CA VAL A 66 12.78 -9.86 -9.86
C VAL A 66 12.20 -8.45 -9.86
N THR A 67 11.29 -8.15 -10.78
CA THR A 67 10.49 -6.92 -10.81
C THR A 67 9.00 -7.15 -10.52
N GLY A 68 8.50 -8.37 -10.68
CA GLY A 68 7.12 -8.70 -10.32
C GLY A 68 6.95 -10.15 -9.90
N TYR A 69 5.87 -10.41 -9.18
CA TYR A 69 5.47 -11.75 -8.77
C TYR A 69 3.94 -11.90 -8.80
N GLN A 70 3.50 -13.15 -8.85
CA GLN A 70 2.17 -13.60 -8.47
C GLN A 70 2.32 -14.87 -7.64
N VAL A 71 1.51 -15.02 -6.59
CA VAL A 71 1.42 -16.24 -5.77
C VAL A 71 -0.05 -16.46 -5.36
N THR A 72 -0.52 -17.70 -5.46
CA THR A 72 -1.77 -18.13 -4.86
C THR A 72 -1.48 -19.00 -3.64
N VAL A 73 -1.96 -18.57 -2.48
CA VAL A 73 -1.89 -19.32 -1.22
C VAL A 73 -3.20 -20.09 -1.06
N ASN A 74 -3.11 -21.40 -0.96
CA ASN A 74 -4.25 -22.31 -0.79
C ASN A 74 -4.30 -22.78 0.67
N PHE A 75 -5.50 -22.89 1.24
CA PHE A 75 -5.72 -23.25 2.64
C PHE A 75 -6.97 -24.13 2.80
N ASP A 76 -7.09 -24.82 3.93
CA ASP A 76 -8.30 -25.57 4.29
C ASP A 76 -9.37 -24.61 4.84
N PRO A 77 -10.48 -24.36 4.13
CA PRO A 77 -11.54 -23.44 4.56
C PRO A 77 -12.28 -23.91 5.82
N THR A 78 -12.09 -25.17 6.21
CA THR A 78 -12.67 -25.73 7.43
C THR A 78 -11.72 -25.62 8.63
N ALA A 79 -10.51 -25.10 8.44
CA ALA A 79 -9.52 -24.84 9.48
C ALA A 79 -9.16 -23.35 9.58
N LEU A 80 -9.11 -22.64 8.45
CA LEU A 80 -8.67 -21.26 8.32
C LEU A 80 -9.66 -20.46 7.45
N GLU A 81 -9.96 -19.24 7.87
CA GLU A 81 -10.73 -18.25 7.10
C GLU A 81 -9.82 -17.06 6.78
N TYR A 82 -9.75 -16.64 5.52
CA TYR A 82 -8.90 -15.51 5.12
C TYR A 82 -9.43 -14.18 5.67
N VAL A 83 -8.55 -13.40 6.30
CA VAL A 83 -8.84 -12.06 6.83
C VAL A 83 -8.27 -10.97 5.93
N SER A 84 -6.96 -11.01 5.70
CA SER A 84 -6.25 -9.99 4.94
C SER A 84 -4.94 -10.52 4.35
N GLY A 85 -4.41 -9.82 3.37
CA GLY A 85 -3.13 -10.16 2.74
C GLY A 85 -2.77 -9.18 1.64
N GLY A 86 -1.47 -8.92 1.49
CA GLY A 86 -0.96 -7.89 0.60
C GLY A 86 0.53 -7.97 0.35
N ASN A 87 1.02 -7.11 -0.54
CA ASN A 87 2.43 -6.99 -0.88
C ASN A 87 3.26 -6.47 0.30
N ALA A 88 4.37 -7.13 0.60
CA ALA A 88 5.32 -6.76 1.66
C ALA A 88 6.50 -5.94 1.10
N ASP A 89 7.73 -6.17 1.57
CA ASP A 89 8.87 -5.26 1.41
C ASP A 89 9.88 -5.64 0.32
N TYR A 90 9.78 -6.85 -0.26
CA TYR A 90 10.77 -7.34 -1.24
C TYR A 90 10.81 -6.54 -2.56
N LEU A 91 9.66 -6.06 -3.06
CA LEU A 91 9.65 -5.18 -4.23
C LEU A 91 9.89 -3.72 -3.79
N PRO A 92 10.61 -2.90 -4.59
CA PRO A 92 10.90 -1.51 -4.24
C PRO A 92 9.66 -0.67 -3.94
N ALA A 93 9.81 0.32 -3.06
CA ALA A 93 8.75 1.27 -2.73
C ALA A 93 8.16 1.92 -3.99
N GLY A 94 6.82 1.90 -4.11
CA GLY A 94 6.11 2.30 -5.32
C GLY A 94 5.78 1.15 -6.29
N ALA A 95 6.07 -0.11 -5.92
CA ALA A 95 5.53 -1.27 -6.60
C ALA A 95 3.99 -1.27 -6.60
N PHE A 96 3.39 -1.61 -7.74
CA PHE A 96 1.95 -1.68 -7.94
C PHE A 96 1.45 -3.07 -7.56
N ALA A 97 0.77 -3.19 -6.42
CA ALA A 97 0.03 -4.39 -6.06
C ALA A 97 -1.32 -4.44 -6.80
N THR A 98 -1.65 -5.60 -7.38
CA THR A 98 -3.00 -5.82 -7.91
C THR A 98 -3.98 -6.08 -6.76
N PRO A 99 -5.27 -5.74 -6.88
CA PRO A 99 -6.28 -6.13 -5.89
C PRO A 99 -6.26 -7.63 -5.62
N THR A 100 -6.07 -7.99 -4.35
CA THR A 100 -6.06 -9.38 -3.88
C THR A 100 -7.35 -10.09 -4.30
N THR A 101 -7.23 -11.25 -4.95
CA THR A 101 -8.38 -12.04 -5.41
C THR A 101 -8.56 -13.26 -4.52
N THR A 102 -9.74 -13.45 -3.94
CA THR A 102 -10.02 -14.51 -2.99
C THR A 102 -11.07 -15.50 -3.50
N THR A 103 -10.96 -16.73 -3.02
CA THR A 103 -12.01 -17.76 -3.05
C THR A 103 -12.18 -18.32 -1.63
N ASP A 104 -13.17 -19.19 -1.42
CA ASP A 104 -13.39 -19.84 -0.12
C ASP A 104 -12.12 -20.52 0.43
N SER A 105 -11.24 -21.05 -0.43
CA SER A 105 -10.06 -21.85 -0.05
C SER A 105 -8.72 -21.35 -0.63
N SER A 106 -8.67 -20.15 -1.22
CA SER A 106 -7.43 -19.61 -1.78
C SER A 106 -7.41 -18.08 -1.83
N VAL A 107 -6.21 -17.52 -1.80
CA VAL A 107 -5.96 -16.08 -2.00
C VAL A 107 -4.80 -15.86 -2.96
N THR A 108 -5.02 -15.06 -4.01
CA THR A 108 -4.01 -14.68 -5.00
C THR A 108 -3.55 -13.25 -4.78
N ILE A 109 -2.24 -13.07 -4.60
CA ILE A 109 -1.55 -11.79 -4.43
C ILE A 109 -0.54 -11.64 -5.57
N ALA A 110 -0.51 -10.47 -6.21
CA ALA A 110 0.48 -10.13 -7.22
C ALA A 110 0.89 -8.67 -7.11
N ALA A 111 2.14 -8.38 -7.46
CA ALA A 111 2.66 -7.02 -7.55
C ALA A 111 3.76 -6.90 -8.60
N ALA A 112 3.94 -5.67 -9.12
CA ALA A 112 4.99 -5.36 -10.08
C ALA A 112 5.58 -3.95 -9.86
N SER A 113 6.91 -3.87 -9.86
CA SER A 113 7.68 -2.63 -9.77
C SER A 113 8.00 -2.07 -11.15
N LEU A 114 7.65 -0.80 -11.35
CA LEU A 114 8.13 -0.01 -12.49
C LEU A 114 9.39 0.80 -12.16
N GLY A 115 9.82 0.81 -10.89
CA GLY A 115 10.99 1.56 -10.40
C GLY A 115 12.32 0.82 -10.53
N GLY A 116 12.30 -0.49 -10.81
CA GLY A 116 13.47 -1.35 -10.88
C GLY A 116 13.22 -2.72 -10.24
N ALA A 117 14.21 -3.60 -10.29
CA ALA A 117 14.18 -4.90 -9.61
C ALA A 117 14.30 -4.75 -8.09
N ALA A 118 13.95 -5.81 -7.36
CA ALA A 118 14.19 -5.97 -5.94
C ALA A 118 15.66 -5.62 -5.60
N PRO A 119 15.92 -4.89 -4.51
CA PRO A 119 17.28 -4.46 -4.14
C PRO A 119 18.14 -5.64 -3.68
N ASP A 120 17.50 -6.65 -3.08
CA ASP A 120 18.11 -7.83 -2.49
C ASP A 120 17.49 -9.10 -3.10
N ALA A 121 18.24 -10.21 -3.06
CA ALA A 121 17.79 -11.50 -3.60
C ALA A 121 16.85 -12.27 -2.65
N ASP A 122 16.78 -11.86 -1.38
CA ASP A 122 16.04 -12.52 -0.31
C ASP A 122 15.11 -11.48 0.34
N GLY A 123 13.90 -11.87 0.79
CA GLY A 123 12.95 -10.95 1.46
C GLY A 123 11.52 -11.49 1.54
N THR A 124 10.55 -10.64 1.89
CA THR A 124 9.12 -11.04 1.97
C THR A 124 8.35 -10.52 0.76
N LEU A 125 7.74 -11.42 -0.03
CA LEU A 125 6.88 -11.04 -1.15
C LEU A 125 5.54 -10.49 -0.65
N ALA A 126 4.89 -11.24 0.23
CA ALA A 126 3.54 -10.95 0.72
C ALA A 126 3.33 -11.50 2.13
N THR A 127 2.37 -10.94 2.85
CA THR A 127 1.83 -11.52 4.09
C THR A 127 0.36 -11.93 3.89
N VAL A 128 -0.08 -12.96 4.62
CA VAL A 128 -1.46 -13.43 4.66
C VAL A 128 -1.85 -13.72 6.11
N THR A 129 -2.98 -13.18 6.54
CA THR A 129 -3.58 -13.42 7.86
C THR A 129 -4.87 -14.20 7.71
N PHE A 130 -5.01 -15.24 8.52
CA PHE A 130 -6.19 -16.08 8.65
C PHE A 130 -6.77 -15.99 10.07
N THR A 131 -8.09 -16.17 10.22
CA THR A 131 -8.70 -16.57 11.49
C THR A 131 -8.74 -18.09 11.54
N VAL A 132 -8.40 -18.69 12.67
CA VAL A 132 -8.56 -20.14 12.87
C VAL A 132 -10.04 -20.48 13.08
N VAL A 133 -10.62 -21.24 12.16
CA VAL A 133 -12.00 -21.77 12.24
C VAL A 133 -12.04 -23.01 13.12
N GLU A 134 -11.07 -23.90 12.99
CA GLU A 134 -10.94 -25.14 13.77
C GLU A 134 -9.45 -25.49 13.92
N ALA A 135 -8.99 -25.67 15.16
CA ALA A 135 -7.60 -26.04 15.42
C ALA A 135 -7.33 -27.50 15.01
N LYS A 136 -6.78 -27.71 13.81
CA LYS A 136 -6.45 -29.03 13.24
C LYS A 136 -5.26 -28.96 12.28
N PRO A 137 -4.65 -30.10 11.93
CA PRO A 137 -3.58 -30.12 10.93
C PRO A 137 -4.08 -29.74 9.53
N SER A 138 -3.49 -28.70 8.94
CA SER A 138 -3.89 -28.16 7.63
C SER A 138 -2.68 -27.64 6.87
N ALA A 139 -2.58 -27.98 5.59
CA ALA A 139 -1.53 -27.49 4.72
C ALA A 139 -1.84 -26.07 4.21
N ILE A 140 -0.79 -25.27 4.03
CA ILE A 140 -0.81 -23.97 3.37
C ILE A 140 0.08 -24.09 2.13
N SER A 141 -0.51 -24.33 0.96
CA SER A 141 0.24 -24.68 -0.26
C SER A 141 0.23 -23.60 -1.33
N LEU A 142 1.35 -23.46 -2.04
CA LEU A 142 1.57 -22.39 -3.02
C LEU A 142 1.29 -22.88 -4.45
N SER A 143 0.37 -22.22 -5.15
CA SER A 143 0.05 -22.45 -6.56
C SER A 143 0.16 -21.18 -7.40
N ASP A 144 0.12 -21.35 -8.73
CA ASP A 144 0.09 -20.25 -9.72
C ASP A 144 1.21 -19.21 -9.53
N VAL A 145 2.35 -19.71 -9.03
CA VAL A 145 3.52 -18.94 -8.65
C VAL A 145 4.30 -18.52 -9.88
N THR A 146 4.47 -17.22 -10.06
CA THR A 146 5.29 -16.65 -11.13
C THR A 146 6.18 -15.54 -10.58
N LEU A 147 7.39 -15.45 -11.15
CA LEU A 147 8.34 -14.36 -10.94
C LEU A 147 8.70 -13.80 -12.31
N SER A 148 8.89 -12.49 -12.43
CA SER A 148 9.22 -11.83 -13.71
C SER A 148 10.34 -10.80 -13.58
N ASP A 149 11.21 -10.78 -14.59
CA ASP A 149 12.27 -9.77 -14.72
C ASP A 149 11.76 -8.46 -15.34
N ALA A 150 12.63 -7.44 -15.43
CA ALA A 150 12.31 -6.13 -16.00
C ALA A 150 11.87 -6.14 -17.48
N THR A 151 11.99 -7.27 -18.18
CA THR A 151 11.50 -7.48 -19.56
C THR A 151 10.17 -8.25 -19.61
N ALA A 152 9.58 -8.53 -18.43
CA ALA A 152 8.46 -9.44 -18.21
C ALA A 152 8.74 -10.89 -18.62
N ALA A 153 10.01 -11.31 -18.66
CA ALA A 153 10.37 -12.72 -18.86
C ALA A 153 10.21 -13.47 -17.52
N ALA A 154 9.63 -14.68 -17.59
CA ALA A 154 9.43 -15.52 -16.41
C ALA A 154 10.76 -16.08 -15.89
N LEU A 155 10.96 -16.01 -14.58
CA LEU A 155 12.11 -16.55 -13.86
C LEU A 155 11.79 -17.95 -13.30
N GLU A 156 12.79 -18.83 -13.22
CA GLU A 156 12.61 -20.17 -12.63
C GLU A 156 12.41 -20.05 -11.11
N VAL A 157 11.35 -20.72 -10.63
CA VAL A 157 10.91 -20.69 -9.24
C VAL A 157 10.61 -22.09 -8.72
N THR A 158 10.85 -22.30 -7.44
CA THR A 158 10.51 -23.51 -6.68
C THR A 158 9.76 -23.11 -5.43
N THR A 159 8.80 -23.92 -4.99
CA THR A 159 7.95 -23.61 -3.83
C THR A 159 8.24 -24.54 -2.64
N MET A 160 8.03 -24.01 -1.44
CA MET A 160 7.99 -24.77 -0.19
C MET A 160 6.70 -24.41 0.56
N ASP A 161 5.81 -25.38 0.67
CA ASP A 161 4.53 -25.24 1.36
C ASP A 161 4.72 -25.21 2.88
N GLY A 162 3.77 -24.59 3.59
CA GLY A 162 3.71 -24.55 5.05
C GLY A 162 2.71 -25.55 5.63
N MET A 163 2.85 -25.87 6.92
CA MET A 163 1.97 -26.79 7.63
C MET A 163 1.52 -26.22 8.98
N VAL A 164 0.20 -26.13 9.18
CA VAL A 164 -0.41 -25.95 10.49
C VAL A 164 -0.51 -27.32 11.17
N THR A 165 -0.13 -27.40 12.44
CA THR A 165 -0.07 -28.60 13.27
C THR A 165 -0.90 -28.42 14.54
N VAL A 166 -1.07 -29.46 15.35
CA VAL A 166 -1.71 -29.35 16.68
C VAL A 166 -0.90 -30.10 17.73
N ALA A 167 -0.85 -29.58 18.96
CA ALA A 167 -0.19 -30.26 20.08
C ALA A 167 -0.71 -31.69 20.26
N GLY A 168 0.19 -32.67 20.11
CA GLY A 168 -0.10 -34.10 20.32
C GLY A 168 -0.31 -34.91 19.04
N ALA A 169 -0.24 -34.32 17.85
CA ALA A 169 -0.17 -35.08 16.60
C ALA A 169 1.27 -35.55 16.31
N GLU A 170 1.55 -36.84 16.45
CA GLU A 170 2.81 -37.44 16.01
C GLU A 170 2.84 -37.52 14.47
N PRO A 171 3.94 -37.13 13.79
CA PRO A 171 3.96 -37.03 12.33
C PRO A 171 3.77 -38.39 11.66
N ALA A 172 2.88 -38.44 10.66
CA ALA A 172 2.70 -39.61 9.82
C ALA A 172 3.99 -39.92 9.04
N PRO A 173 4.36 -41.21 8.87
CA PRO A 173 5.57 -41.56 8.13
C PRO A 173 5.42 -41.21 6.64
N ALA A 174 6.49 -40.70 6.04
CA ALA A 174 6.56 -40.43 4.61
C ALA A 174 6.37 -41.72 3.79
N ASP A 175 5.47 -41.68 2.81
CA ASP A 175 5.17 -42.80 1.91
C ASP A 175 6.19 -42.83 0.75
N ASP A 176 7.39 -43.37 1.04
CA ASP A 176 8.43 -43.64 0.05
C ASP A 176 7.99 -44.81 -0.87
N ALA A 177 7.22 -44.48 -1.90
CA ALA A 177 6.86 -45.40 -2.97
C ALA A 177 8.10 -45.79 -3.81
N ALA A 178 8.80 -46.84 -3.39
CA ALA A 178 9.86 -47.49 -4.16
C ALA A 178 9.40 -48.85 -4.72
N ASP A 179 9.76 -49.07 -5.99
CA ASP A 179 9.18 -50.08 -6.88
C ASP A 179 9.76 -51.50 -6.72
N ASP A 180 8.92 -52.45 -7.10
CA ASP A 180 9.14 -53.81 -7.60
C ASP A 180 9.84 -54.94 -6.79
N ALA A 181 9.09 -56.04 -6.77
CA ALA A 181 9.50 -57.43 -6.99
C ALA A 181 9.97 -58.35 -5.84
N ALA A 182 9.34 -59.54 -5.90
CA ALA A 182 9.72 -60.83 -5.30
C ALA A 182 9.57 -61.01 -3.78
N ASP A 183 9.35 -62.21 -3.26
CA ASP A 183 8.68 -63.43 -3.78
C ASP A 183 8.45 -64.34 -2.55
N ASP A 184 7.45 -65.21 -2.67
CA ASP A 184 7.14 -66.40 -1.87
C ASP A 184 7.42 -66.51 -0.35
N THR A 185 6.35 -66.94 0.31
CA THR A 185 6.25 -67.90 1.42
C THR A 185 7.53 -68.60 1.94
N GLU A 186 7.67 -68.69 3.26
CA GLU A 186 7.47 -69.95 4.03
C GLU A 186 7.62 -69.74 5.55
N ALA A 187 7.20 -70.73 6.34
CA ALA A 187 7.31 -70.75 7.81
C ALA A 187 8.71 -71.20 8.30
N ASP A 188 9.09 -70.84 9.54
CA ASP A 188 9.35 -71.82 10.63
C ASP A 188 9.90 -71.20 11.93
N ASP A 189 9.31 -71.63 13.05
CA ASP A 189 9.86 -72.03 14.35
C ASP A 189 10.90 -71.23 15.20
N ALA A 190 10.72 -71.44 16.52
CA ALA A 190 11.62 -71.26 17.68
C ALA A 190 11.86 -69.82 18.19
N ALA A 191 11.50 -69.41 19.43
CA ALA A 191 11.59 -69.99 20.79
C ALA A 191 12.84 -69.52 21.60
N ASP A 192 12.67 -69.46 22.93
CA ASP A 192 13.57 -68.91 23.97
C ASP A 192 13.74 -67.36 23.93
N ASP A 193 13.90 -66.63 25.05
CA ASP A 193 14.07 -67.05 26.45
C ASP A 193 13.40 -66.08 27.47
N ALA A 194 13.38 -66.52 28.72
CA ALA A 194 12.88 -66.00 29.99
C ALA A 194 12.95 -64.49 30.34
N ALA A 195 11.93 -64.10 31.14
CA ALA A 195 11.98 -63.35 32.42
C ALA A 195 12.56 -61.90 32.42
N ASP A 196 12.34 -61.03 33.41
CA ASP A 196 11.78 -61.07 34.79
C ASP A 196 11.31 -59.61 35.04
N ASP A 197 10.10 -59.27 35.46
CA ASP A 197 9.62 -58.99 36.85
C ASP A 197 8.29 -58.20 36.58
N ALA A 198 7.09 -58.40 37.15
CA ALA A 198 6.67 -58.59 38.55
C ALA A 198 7.18 -57.44 39.45
N GLU A 199 6.43 -56.75 40.31
CA GLU A 199 5.04 -56.78 40.83
C GLU A 199 4.55 -55.30 40.85
N ALA A 200 3.29 -54.94 40.53
CA ALA A 200 2.06 -55.14 41.30
C ALA A 200 2.04 -54.56 42.74
N THR A 201 1.17 -53.55 42.95
CA THR A 201 0.18 -53.42 44.05
C THR A 201 -0.77 -52.29 43.61
N ASP A 202 -2.03 -52.48 43.26
CA ASP A 202 -3.15 -53.18 43.94
C ASP A 202 -3.75 -52.37 45.11
N ASP A 203 -4.91 -51.76 44.83
CA ASP A 203 -6.09 -51.51 45.69
C ASP A 203 -6.98 -50.51 44.90
N ALA A 204 -8.08 -50.92 44.26
CA ALA A 204 -9.40 -51.23 44.85
C ALA A 204 -10.14 -49.96 45.34
N GLU A 205 -11.45 -49.77 45.15
CA GLU A 205 -12.51 -50.46 44.38
C GLU A 205 -13.70 -49.46 44.24
N ALA A 206 -14.74 -49.80 43.49
CA ALA A 206 -15.88 -48.92 43.20
C ALA A 206 -16.88 -48.74 44.38
N THR A 207 -17.70 -47.68 44.32
CA THR A 207 -19.05 -47.42 44.91
C THR A 207 -19.25 -45.91 45.19
N ASP A 208 -20.42 -45.27 45.09
CA ASP A 208 -21.77 -45.64 44.60
C ASP A 208 -22.56 -44.34 44.27
N ASP A 209 -23.63 -44.47 43.49
CA ASP A 209 -24.75 -43.56 43.16
C ASP A 209 -24.81 -42.07 43.64
N ALA A 210 -25.16 -41.23 42.66
CA ALA A 210 -26.13 -40.11 42.70
C ALA A 210 -25.95 -38.91 43.65
N GLU A 211 -25.89 -37.70 43.08
CA GLU A 211 -27.05 -36.80 42.97
C GLU A 211 -26.85 -35.85 41.77
N VAL A 212 -27.94 -35.41 41.14
CA VAL A 212 -27.91 -34.37 40.09
C VAL A 212 -28.20 -33.03 40.75
N ASP A 213 -27.17 -32.21 40.98
CA ASP A 213 -27.35 -30.80 41.34
C ASP A 213 -27.19 -29.95 40.07
N ASP A 214 -28.33 -29.58 39.49
CA ASP A 214 -28.45 -28.67 38.36
C ASP A 214 -28.22 -27.23 38.83
N THR A 215 -26.96 -26.91 39.13
CA THR A 215 -26.49 -25.54 39.15
C THR A 215 -25.66 -25.31 37.91
N ALA A 216 -26.33 -24.95 36.82
CA ALA A 216 -25.70 -24.24 35.72
C ALA A 216 -25.08 -22.95 36.27
N THR A 217 -23.79 -23.00 36.62
CA THR A 217 -22.94 -21.83 36.50
C THR A 217 -22.94 -21.47 35.03
N GLU A 218 -23.67 -20.42 34.68
CA GLU A 218 -23.41 -19.72 33.43
C GLU A 218 -21.92 -19.36 33.44
N GLU A 219 -21.15 -20.00 32.57
CA GLU A 219 -19.82 -19.50 32.22
C GLU A 219 -20.08 -18.16 31.54
N VAL A 220 -19.96 -17.09 32.34
CA VAL A 220 -19.88 -15.73 31.83
C VAL A 220 -18.69 -15.73 30.88
N ALA A 221 -18.99 -15.63 29.57
CA ALA A 221 -17.96 -15.45 28.56
C ALA A 221 -17.05 -14.29 29.02
N PRO A 222 -15.72 -14.42 28.89
CA PRO A 222 -14.81 -13.37 29.36
C PRO A 222 -15.25 -12.06 28.72
N GLU A 223 -15.55 -11.05 29.55
CA GLU A 223 -15.91 -9.73 29.04
C GLU A 223 -14.72 -9.22 28.22
N MET A 224 -14.93 -9.08 26.91
CA MET A 224 -13.92 -8.54 25.99
C MET A 224 -13.44 -7.20 26.55
N PRO A 225 -12.13 -6.94 26.59
CA PRO A 225 -11.61 -5.70 27.16
C PRO A 225 -12.20 -4.52 26.40
N VAL A 226 -12.87 -3.62 27.12
CA VAL A 226 -13.49 -2.43 26.52
C VAL A 226 -12.39 -1.52 25.97
N SER A 227 -12.36 -1.39 24.64
CA SER A 227 -11.40 -0.53 23.96
C SER A 227 -11.82 0.94 24.07
N GLN A 228 -10.85 1.79 24.37
CA GLN A 228 -10.99 3.22 24.55
C GLN A 228 -10.09 3.94 23.55
N MET A 229 -10.64 4.91 22.81
CA MET A 229 -9.86 5.75 21.92
C MET A 229 -9.31 6.97 22.67
N PHE A 230 -8.08 7.36 22.35
CA PHE A 230 -7.45 8.56 22.87
C PHE A 230 -7.02 9.46 21.71
N GLU A 231 -7.45 10.72 21.75
CA GLU A 231 -6.91 11.77 20.89
C GLU A 231 -5.61 12.27 21.53
N ILE A 232 -4.49 12.07 20.84
CA ILE A 232 -3.15 12.43 21.31
C ILE A 232 -2.61 13.54 20.43
N THR A 233 -2.33 14.69 21.03
CA THR A 233 -1.80 15.87 20.35
C THR A 233 -0.37 16.16 20.82
N LEU A 234 0.58 16.08 19.90
CA LEU A 234 1.96 16.54 20.07
C LEU A 234 2.09 17.98 19.53
N THR A 235 2.43 18.92 20.41
CA THR A 235 2.72 20.32 20.07
C THR A 235 4.22 20.57 20.09
N ASN A 236 4.77 21.07 18.98
CA ASN A 236 6.14 21.56 18.89
C ASN A 236 6.22 22.97 19.49
N LEU A 237 6.94 23.12 20.60
CA LEU A 237 7.07 24.41 21.31
C LEU A 237 8.24 25.25 20.80
N THR A 238 9.10 24.70 19.92
CA THR A 238 10.14 25.49 19.27
C THR A 238 9.52 26.48 18.29
N THR A 239 10.16 27.63 18.09
CA THR A 239 9.62 28.72 17.26
C THR A 239 10.56 29.06 16.13
N GLY A 240 10.03 29.17 14.91
CA GLY A 240 10.82 29.54 13.74
C GLY A 240 10.09 29.24 12.44
N GLU A 241 10.85 28.99 11.39
CA GLU A 241 10.40 28.65 10.04
C GLU A 241 11.16 27.40 9.60
N HIS A 242 10.43 26.38 9.13
CA HIS A 242 11.01 25.10 8.71
C HIS A 242 12.14 25.33 7.69
N GLY A 243 13.28 24.69 7.95
CA GLY A 243 14.48 24.85 7.12
C GLY A 243 15.24 26.15 7.29
N VAL A 244 14.93 26.97 8.32
CA VAL A 244 15.60 28.26 8.57
C VAL A 244 15.82 28.53 10.06
N SER A 245 14.89 28.14 10.93
CA SER A 245 14.95 28.33 12.38
C SER A 245 13.92 27.49 13.13
N GLY A 246 14.18 27.20 14.42
CA GLY A 246 13.41 26.25 15.21
C GLY A 246 13.61 24.81 14.74
N GLN A 247 13.28 23.84 15.59
CA GLN A 247 13.44 22.43 15.26
C GLN A 247 12.18 21.89 14.60
N THR A 248 12.34 21.24 13.46
CA THR A 248 11.26 20.43 12.89
C THR A 248 11.26 19.08 13.58
N PHE A 249 10.09 18.56 13.93
CA PHE A 249 10.00 17.20 14.45
C PHE A 249 9.73 16.20 13.31
N SER A 250 10.44 15.08 13.33
CA SER A 250 10.17 13.97 12.40
C SER A 250 8.78 13.36 12.65
N PRO A 251 8.28 12.51 11.74
CA PRO A 251 7.02 11.82 11.92
C PRO A 251 7.01 11.00 13.21
N ALA A 252 6.21 11.43 14.18
CA ALA A 252 6.14 10.81 15.50
C ALA A 252 5.48 9.44 15.43
N ILE A 253 6.04 8.47 16.16
CA ILE A 253 5.42 7.17 16.44
C ILE A 253 4.78 7.18 17.82
N PHE A 254 3.57 6.66 17.92
CA PHE A 254 2.80 6.48 19.14
C PHE A 254 2.47 4.99 19.26
N ALA A 255 2.63 4.41 20.44
CA ALA A 255 2.34 3.00 20.69
C ALA A 255 1.62 2.85 22.03
N ALA A 256 0.38 2.34 22.01
CA ALA A 256 -0.32 1.88 23.22
C ALA A 256 0.00 0.40 23.44
N HIS A 257 0.65 0.08 24.56
CA HIS A 257 1.31 -1.19 24.83
C HIS A 257 1.07 -1.64 26.29
N PRO A 258 1.43 -2.89 26.66
CA PRO A 258 1.36 -3.34 28.05
C PRO A 258 2.29 -2.54 28.96
N ALA A 259 1.82 -2.23 30.17
CA ALA A 259 2.56 -1.42 31.14
C ALA A 259 3.91 -2.06 31.54
N GLY A 260 4.92 -1.23 31.73
CA GLY A 260 6.28 -1.62 32.12
C GLY A 260 7.26 -1.89 30.98
N ILE A 261 6.83 -1.74 29.72
CA ILE A 261 7.74 -1.80 28.57
C ILE A 261 8.54 -0.49 28.48
N LYS A 262 9.86 -0.61 28.39
CA LYS A 262 10.78 0.52 28.22
C LYS A 262 11.51 0.42 26.89
N LEU A 263 11.20 1.33 25.98
CA LEU A 263 11.90 1.46 24.69
C LEU A 263 13.24 2.21 24.83
N ALA A 264 13.38 3.07 25.84
CA ALA A 264 14.60 3.81 26.16
C ALA A 264 14.79 3.94 27.69
N GLU A 265 16.01 4.19 28.15
CA GLU A 265 16.28 4.54 29.56
C GLU A 265 17.49 5.49 29.67
N VAL A 266 17.30 6.62 30.36
CA VAL A 266 18.35 7.63 30.57
C VAL A 266 19.54 7.01 31.32
N GLY A 267 20.74 7.21 30.79
CA GLY A 267 21.98 6.61 31.30
C GLY A 267 22.22 5.18 30.84
N GLN A 268 21.43 4.64 29.92
CA GLN A 268 21.73 3.42 29.15
C GLN A 268 22.02 3.76 27.68
N PRO A 269 22.79 2.93 26.94
CA PRO A 269 22.94 3.09 25.49
C PRO A 269 21.60 3.01 24.77
N ALA A 270 21.40 3.83 23.74
CA ALA A 270 20.25 3.71 22.85
C ALA A 270 20.24 2.35 22.13
N ASN A 271 19.05 1.76 21.97
CA ASN A 271 18.89 0.56 21.15
C ASN A 271 18.87 0.97 19.65
N PRO A 272 19.13 0.05 18.70
CA PRO A 272 19.22 0.39 17.27
C PRO A 272 18.01 1.10 16.67
N ALA A 273 16.80 0.86 17.18
CA ALA A 273 15.58 1.51 16.72
C ALA A 273 15.42 2.94 17.29
N ILE A 274 15.88 3.19 18.51
CA ILE A 274 16.00 4.56 19.05
C ILE A 274 17.09 5.33 18.30
N VAL A 275 18.21 4.69 17.96
CA VAL A 275 19.27 5.29 17.13
C VAL A 275 18.73 5.66 15.74
N ALA A 276 18.05 4.76 15.04
CA ALA A 276 17.44 5.05 13.74
C ALA A 276 16.37 6.17 13.80
N LEU A 277 15.59 6.23 14.87
CA LEU A 277 14.68 7.35 15.13
C LEU A 277 15.45 8.66 15.34
N ALA A 278 16.45 8.65 16.22
CA ALA A 278 17.15 9.84 16.67
C ALA A 278 18.10 10.43 15.62
N GLU A 279 18.65 9.63 14.72
CA GLU A 279 19.59 10.08 13.68
C GLU A 279 18.90 10.35 12.33
N GLY A 280 17.76 9.72 12.02
CA GLY A 280 17.13 9.84 10.70
C GLY A 280 15.61 10.00 10.72
N GLY A 281 15.00 10.06 11.90
CA GLY A 281 13.54 10.09 12.03
C GLY A 281 12.86 8.79 11.60
N ASP A 282 13.58 7.67 11.50
CA ASP A 282 12.97 6.40 11.07
C ASP A 282 12.33 5.65 12.23
N THR A 283 11.03 5.46 12.11
CA THR A 283 10.18 4.81 13.11
C THR A 283 10.01 3.31 12.86
N SER A 284 10.53 2.77 11.75
CA SER A 284 10.31 1.39 11.30
C SER A 284 10.60 0.35 12.40
N GLY A 285 11.83 0.33 12.92
CA GLY A 285 12.23 -0.62 13.97
C GLY A 285 11.48 -0.46 15.29
N LEU A 286 10.99 0.74 15.61
CA LEU A 286 10.15 0.97 16.79
C LEU A 286 8.73 0.44 16.59
N ALA A 287 8.18 0.58 15.37
CA ALA A 287 6.90 -0.03 15.01
C ALA A 287 6.98 -1.55 15.11
N THR A 288 7.98 -2.20 14.48
CA THR A 288 8.18 -3.65 14.57
C THR A 288 8.34 -4.15 16.02
N LEU A 289 9.09 -3.43 16.87
CA LEU A 289 9.25 -3.80 18.28
C LEU A 289 7.95 -3.65 19.09
N ALA A 290 7.11 -2.67 18.75
CA ALA A 290 5.83 -2.43 19.41
C ALA A 290 4.76 -3.43 18.94
N GLU A 291 4.65 -3.67 17.63
CA GLU A 291 3.77 -4.68 17.03
C GLU A 291 4.09 -6.09 17.56
N ALA A 292 5.37 -6.45 17.66
CA ALA A 292 5.80 -7.72 18.27
C ALA A 292 5.48 -7.83 19.78
N ALA A 293 5.17 -6.72 20.45
CA ALA A 293 4.69 -6.68 21.82
C ALA A 293 3.15 -6.64 21.94
N GLY A 294 2.43 -6.77 20.81
CA GLY A 294 0.97 -6.66 20.76
C GLY A 294 0.43 -5.24 20.89
N ALA A 295 1.28 -4.22 20.69
CA ALA A 295 0.90 -2.82 20.86
C ALA A 295 0.11 -2.27 19.67
N ASN A 296 -0.83 -1.38 19.95
CA ASN A 296 -1.52 -0.58 18.94
C ASN A 296 -0.62 0.60 18.54
N VAL A 297 -0.02 0.51 17.35
CA VAL A 297 0.89 1.53 16.80
C VAL A 297 0.14 2.51 15.91
N MET A 298 0.49 3.79 16.01
CA MET A 298 0.06 4.83 15.09
C MET A 298 1.25 5.73 14.75
N ILE A 299 1.47 6.01 13.48
CA ILE A 299 2.48 6.97 13.01
C ILE A 299 1.75 8.21 12.51
N ALA A 300 2.32 9.39 12.78
CA ALA A 300 1.79 10.66 12.28
C ALA A 300 1.76 10.68 10.74
N MET A 301 0.57 10.75 10.15
CA MET A 301 0.35 10.84 8.69
C MET A 301 -0.40 12.10 8.26
N ASN A 302 -0.18 12.51 7.02
CA ASN A 302 -0.96 13.50 6.29
C ASN A 302 -2.21 12.85 5.66
N ALA A 303 -3.17 13.68 5.25
CA ALA A 303 -4.41 13.18 4.62
C ALA A 303 -4.18 12.54 3.23
N ASP A 304 -3.01 12.75 2.63
CA ASP A 304 -2.55 12.11 1.38
C ASP A 304 -1.77 10.80 1.62
N GLY A 305 -1.68 10.33 2.87
CA GLY A 305 -0.94 9.12 3.26
C GLY A 305 0.56 9.30 3.45
N THR A 306 1.12 10.50 3.24
CA THR A 306 2.55 10.76 3.48
C THR A 306 2.86 10.92 4.97
N ARG A 307 4.10 10.61 5.40
CA ARG A 307 4.52 10.80 6.80
C ARG A 307 4.50 12.29 7.20
N ARG A 308 3.90 12.63 8.35
CA ARG A 308 3.68 14.02 8.81
C ARG A 308 4.75 14.50 9.78
N TYR A 309 5.54 15.47 9.34
CA TYR A 309 6.45 16.25 10.19
C TYR A 309 5.68 17.27 11.04
N THR A 310 6.13 17.55 12.26
CA THR A 310 5.53 18.59 13.13
C THR A 310 6.44 19.83 13.14
N MET A 311 6.08 20.81 12.32
CA MET A 311 6.84 22.05 12.13
C MET A 311 6.90 22.92 13.40
N PRO A 312 7.89 23.84 13.52
CA PRO A 312 7.95 24.78 14.64
C PRO A 312 6.62 25.49 14.93
N GLY A 313 6.18 25.49 16.19
CA GLY A 313 4.94 26.09 16.65
C GLY A 313 3.65 25.40 16.17
N GLN A 314 3.73 24.30 15.43
CA GLN A 314 2.56 23.53 14.99
C GLN A 314 2.26 22.36 15.92
N SER A 315 1.12 21.71 15.70
CA SER A 315 0.74 20.48 16.39
C SER A 315 0.33 19.40 15.41
N THR A 316 0.54 18.15 15.82
CA THR A 316 0.09 16.94 15.14
C THR A 316 -0.80 16.17 16.10
N THR A 317 -1.95 15.72 15.60
CA THR A 317 -2.94 14.96 16.38
C THR A 317 -3.17 13.60 15.73
N VAL A 318 -3.20 12.54 16.53
CA VAL A 318 -3.52 11.17 16.12
C VAL A 318 -4.57 10.57 17.06
N THR A 319 -5.27 9.54 16.61
CA THR A 319 -6.13 8.71 17.47
C THR A 319 -5.45 7.38 17.70
N VAL A 320 -5.31 6.96 18.96
CA VAL A 320 -4.79 5.64 19.34
C VAL A 320 -5.84 4.88 20.14
N THR A 321 -6.06 3.62 19.80
CA THR A 321 -6.93 2.72 20.57
C THR A 321 -6.10 2.04 21.66
N ALA A 322 -6.62 1.99 22.87
CA ALA A 322 -6.00 1.36 24.02
C ALA A 322 -7.05 0.62 24.87
N ASP A 323 -6.60 -0.28 25.73
CA ASP A 323 -7.46 -1.09 26.60
C ASP A 323 -6.68 -1.51 27.85
N MET A 324 -7.26 -2.37 28.70
CA MET A 324 -6.61 -2.81 29.95
C MET A 324 -5.40 -3.73 29.75
N ILE A 325 -5.19 -4.29 28.56
CA ILE A 325 -3.97 -4.98 28.15
C ILE A 325 -2.96 -3.93 27.67
N ASN A 326 -3.34 -3.13 26.67
CA ASN A 326 -2.54 -2.05 26.08
C ASN A 326 -2.71 -0.72 26.83
N SER A 327 -2.48 -0.74 28.15
CA SER A 327 -2.88 0.31 29.09
C SER A 327 -1.93 1.50 29.22
N SER A 328 -0.80 1.51 28.50
CA SER A 328 0.23 2.55 28.61
C SER A 328 0.72 3.03 27.25
N LEU A 329 1.02 4.32 27.14
CA LEU A 329 1.49 4.98 25.91
C LEU A 329 2.99 5.28 25.97
N SER A 330 3.71 4.91 24.91
CA SER A 330 5.01 5.50 24.57
C SER A 330 4.91 6.29 23.25
N MET A 331 5.72 7.32 23.10
CA MET A 331 5.85 8.08 21.85
C MET A 331 7.30 8.54 21.67
N GLY A 332 7.76 8.62 20.42
CA GLY A 332 9.08 9.17 20.06
C GLY A 332 9.05 9.99 18.77
N SER A 333 9.90 11.01 18.68
CA SER A 333 10.13 11.82 17.47
C SER A 333 11.51 12.49 17.51
N MET A 334 12.17 12.63 16.35
CA MET A 334 13.47 13.30 16.20
C MET A 334 13.33 14.83 16.14
N LEU A 335 14.32 15.57 16.64
CA LEU A 335 14.55 16.96 16.25
C LEU A 335 15.42 16.95 14.99
N VAL A 336 14.82 17.17 13.82
CA VAL A 336 15.41 16.92 12.50
C VAL A 336 16.78 17.59 12.31
N SER A 337 16.94 18.85 12.72
CA SER A 337 18.21 19.59 12.53
C SER A 337 19.17 19.38 13.71
N THR A 338 19.47 18.11 14.01
CA THR A 338 20.43 17.65 15.03
C THR A 338 21.07 16.31 14.59
N ASN A 339 22.16 15.91 15.24
CA ASN A 339 22.82 14.63 14.96
C ASN A 339 22.02 13.45 15.53
N ASP A 340 21.71 13.43 16.84
CA ASP A 340 20.99 12.33 17.48
C ASP A 340 19.94 12.76 18.53
N ALA A 341 19.34 13.96 18.37
CA ALA A 341 18.38 14.48 19.34
C ALA A 341 16.94 14.01 19.09
N PHE A 342 16.26 13.60 20.15
CA PHE A 342 14.87 13.14 20.11
C PHE A 342 14.06 13.59 21.34
N ILE A 343 12.74 13.67 21.19
CA ILE A 343 11.78 13.76 22.29
C ILE A 343 11.09 12.41 22.46
N ALA A 344 10.76 12.05 23.70
CA ALA A 344 10.00 10.85 23.99
C ALA A 344 9.14 10.97 25.26
N VAL A 345 8.06 10.19 25.29
CA VAL A 345 7.43 9.71 26.53
C VAL A 345 7.48 8.19 26.56
N LEU A 346 7.57 7.63 27.76
CA LEU A 346 7.69 6.19 27.98
C LEU A 346 6.68 5.79 29.05
N ASP A 347 5.92 4.73 28.78
CA ASP A 347 5.09 4.03 29.77
C ASP A 347 4.09 4.96 30.52
N VAL A 348 3.46 5.89 29.79
CA VAL A 348 2.46 6.82 30.35
C VAL A 348 1.13 6.10 30.52
N PRO A 349 0.57 5.96 31.74
CA PRO A 349 -0.68 5.25 31.95
C PRO A 349 -1.85 5.99 31.28
N LEU A 350 -2.66 5.25 30.53
CA LEU A 350 -3.87 5.74 29.86
C LEU A 350 -5.14 5.56 30.71
N PHE A 351 -5.07 4.76 31.78
CA PHE A 351 -6.15 4.47 32.72
C PHE A 351 -5.67 4.67 34.16
N ASP A 352 -6.60 4.97 35.08
CA ASP A 352 -6.32 5.12 36.51
C ASP A 352 -6.34 3.78 37.28
N GLU A 353 -6.20 3.83 38.61
CA GLU A 353 -6.22 2.62 39.47
C GLU A 353 -7.58 1.88 39.50
N ASN A 354 -8.64 2.49 38.98
CA ASN A 354 -9.99 1.92 38.86
C ASN A 354 -10.29 1.39 37.44
N GLY A 355 -9.41 1.68 36.47
CA GLY A 355 -9.64 1.40 35.05
C GLY A 355 -10.40 2.51 34.30
N ASP A 356 -10.63 3.67 34.93
CA ASP A 356 -11.23 4.82 34.26
C ASP A 356 -10.16 5.54 33.39
N PRO A 357 -10.48 5.94 32.14
CA PRO A 357 -9.48 6.55 31.26
C PRO A 357 -9.12 7.99 31.68
N VAL A 358 -7.85 8.35 31.57
CA VAL A 358 -7.31 9.62 32.10
C VAL A 358 -7.02 10.66 31.02
N GLU A 359 -7.21 11.94 31.38
CA GLU A 359 -6.67 13.09 30.65
C GLU A 359 -5.27 13.43 31.19
N VAL A 360 -4.28 13.57 30.30
CA VAL A 360 -2.88 13.81 30.68
C VAL A 360 -2.30 14.94 29.82
N SER A 361 -1.50 15.82 30.45
CA SER A 361 -0.70 16.83 29.75
C SER A 361 0.73 16.78 30.29
N LEU A 362 1.72 16.66 29.40
CA LEU A 362 3.12 16.44 29.72
C LEU A 362 4.04 17.42 28.96
N ASP A 363 4.93 18.06 29.70
CA ASP A 363 6.07 18.80 29.17
C ASP A 363 7.18 17.82 28.77
N LEU A 364 7.63 17.87 27.51
CA LEU A 364 8.67 16.96 26.98
C LEU A 364 10.01 17.68 26.82
N MET A 365 11.07 16.98 27.19
CA MET A 365 12.45 17.46 27.10
C MET A 365 13.18 16.78 25.93
N ALA A 366 14.15 17.47 25.33
CA ALA A 366 15.03 16.84 24.34
C ALA A 366 16.08 15.95 25.01
N TYR A 367 16.30 14.78 24.42
CA TYR A 367 17.32 13.82 24.78
C TYR A 367 18.29 13.63 23.62
N ASP A 368 19.55 13.42 23.97
CA ASP A 368 20.67 13.01 23.13
C ASP A 368 20.73 11.48 23.21
N ALA A 369 20.84 10.78 22.08
CA ALA A 369 20.86 9.31 22.06
C ALA A 369 22.21 8.74 22.54
N GLY A 370 23.27 9.52 22.46
CA GLY A 370 24.63 9.13 22.73
C GLY A 370 25.16 8.11 21.72
N SER A 371 24.70 8.17 20.46
CA SER A 371 25.16 7.30 19.38
C SER A 371 26.23 7.95 18.52
N GLU A 372 26.29 9.28 18.46
CA GLU A 372 27.33 10.02 17.74
C GLU A 372 27.79 11.33 18.42
N GLU A 373 28.72 12.05 17.79
CA GLU A 373 29.17 13.37 18.24
C GLU A 373 28.21 14.44 17.70
N ASN A 374 27.76 15.35 18.57
CA ASN A 374 27.02 16.55 18.15
C ASN A 374 27.96 17.53 17.42
N THR A 375 28.25 17.24 16.15
CA THR A 375 29.14 18.05 15.31
C THR A 375 28.50 19.35 14.85
N GLU A 376 27.15 19.39 14.79
CA GLU A 376 26.36 20.52 14.28
C GLU A 376 26.71 20.89 12.81
N MET A 377 27.31 19.98 12.04
CA MET A 377 27.67 20.21 10.65
C MET A 377 26.50 19.91 9.71
N ALA A 378 26.34 20.69 8.65
CA ALA A 378 25.25 20.49 7.68
C ALA A 378 25.36 19.18 6.87
N SER A 379 26.55 18.57 6.81
CA SER A 379 26.79 17.24 6.24
C SER A 379 26.33 16.09 7.14
N ASP A 380 26.26 16.33 8.46
CA ASP A 380 26.23 15.28 9.48
C ASP A 380 24.82 15.12 10.11
N ILE A 381 23.84 15.89 9.64
CA ILE A 381 22.47 15.94 10.19
C ILE A 381 21.43 15.99 9.07
N PRO A 382 20.19 15.53 9.34
CA PRO A 382 19.07 15.75 8.42
C PRO A 382 18.74 17.25 8.25
N GLY A 383 19.05 17.78 7.07
CA GLY A 383 18.67 19.13 6.66
C GLY A 383 17.16 19.29 6.38
N PRO A 384 16.73 20.47 5.91
CA PRO A 384 17.56 21.62 5.55
C PRO A 384 17.83 22.58 6.73
N LEU A 385 18.93 23.33 6.63
CA LEU A 385 19.30 24.47 7.47
C LEU A 385 19.10 25.83 6.80
N GLY A 386 18.77 25.84 5.50
CA GLY A 386 18.57 27.07 4.73
C GLY A 386 19.87 27.69 4.22
N LEU A 387 20.91 26.87 4.15
CA LEU A 387 22.19 27.19 3.52
C LEU A 387 22.12 26.89 2.01
N ASP A 388 23.21 27.09 1.28
CA ASP A 388 23.29 26.65 -0.11
C ASP A 388 23.51 25.14 -0.24
N GLU A 389 23.00 24.54 -1.32
CA GLU A 389 23.02 23.09 -1.61
C GLU A 389 24.44 22.47 -1.60
N ALA A 390 25.50 23.28 -1.78
CA ALA A 390 26.88 22.79 -1.70
C ALA A 390 27.41 22.68 -0.26
N THR A 391 26.71 23.30 0.69
CA THR A 391 26.98 23.25 2.15
C THR A 391 25.96 22.37 2.87
N ASP A 392 24.69 22.41 2.45
CA ASP A 392 23.55 21.64 2.96
C ASP A 392 22.90 20.80 1.83
N PRO A 393 23.52 19.68 1.42
CA PRO A 393 22.93 18.76 0.45
C PRO A 393 21.64 18.10 0.95
N HIS A 394 20.67 17.91 0.06
CA HIS A 394 19.43 17.23 0.43
C HIS A 394 19.66 15.77 0.83
N GLY A 395 19.30 15.42 2.07
CA GLY A 395 19.47 14.06 2.61
C GLY A 395 20.85 13.80 3.20
N SER A 396 21.63 14.84 3.52
CA SER A 396 22.79 14.75 4.42
C SER A 396 22.45 14.01 5.72
N ASN A 397 23.36 13.14 6.16
CA ASN A 397 23.34 12.44 7.45
C ASN A 397 24.66 11.67 7.69
N GLU A 398 25.82 12.30 7.44
CA GLU A 398 27.14 11.65 7.62
C GLU A 398 27.47 11.47 9.11
N ARG A 399 27.47 10.21 9.56
CA ARG A 399 27.60 9.90 10.99
C ARG A 399 29.01 10.04 11.56
N VAL A 400 29.11 10.48 12.81
CA VAL A 400 30.37 10.53 13.60
C VAL A 400 30.24 9.72 14.92
N PRO A 401 30.24 8.38 14.87
CA PRO A 401 29.82 7.55 16.01
C PRO A 401 30.68 7.69 17.28
N THR A 402 30.04 7.68 18.45
CA THR A 402 30.71 7.71 19.75
C THR A 402 30.84 6.30 20.36
N GLU A 403 31.96 6.03 21.06
CA GLU A 403 32.16 4.75 21.75
C GLU A 403 31.62 4.82 23.19
N GLY A 404 30.49 4.15 23.44
CA GLY A 404 29.93 3.99 24.78
C GLY A 404 29.17 5.20 25.32
N GLY A 405 28.61 6.02 24.44
CA GLY A 405 27.60 7.02 24.81
C GLY A 405 26.32 6.37 25.36
N VAL A 406 25.49 7.20 25.99
CA VAL A 406 24.27 6.80 26.67
C VAL A 406 23.24 7.92 26.56
N ILE A 407 21.95 7.55 26.57
CA ILE A 407 20.85 8.50 26.49
C ILE A 407 20.96 9.52 27.63
N ALA A 408 21.03 10.80 27.29
CA ALA A 408 21.16 11.91 28.23
C ALA A 408 20.21 13.06 27.87
N ALA A 409 20.02 14.03 28.76
CA ALA A 409 19.34 15.27 28.35
C ALA A 409 20.26 16.04 27.38
N HIS A 410 19.73 16.44 26.23
CA HIS A 410 20.54 17.12 25.20
C HIS A 410 20.94 18.51 25.68
N GLU A 411 22.18 18.95 25.42
CA GLU A 411 22.68 20.24 25.92
C GLU A 411 22.12 21.46 25.13
N GLY A 412 21.26 21.24 24.14
CA GLY A 412 20.93 22.20 23.07
C GLY A 412 22.11 22.45 22.09
N ILE A 413 21.89 23.34 21.12
CA ILE A 413 22.93 23.79 20.17
C ILE A 413 24.01 24.62 20.89
N GLN A 414 25.27 24.19 20.80
CA GLN A 414 26.46 24.81 21.41
C GLN A 414 27.19 25.80 20.48
N GLY A 415 27.00 25.72 19.17
CA GLY A 415 27.62 26.60 18.17
C GLY A 415 29.02 26.14 17.74
N GLY A 416 29.16 24.85 17.43
CA GLY A 416 30.39 24.19 16.97
C GLY A 416 30.50 24.02 15.46
N GLY A 417 29.37 23.95 14.74
CA GLY A 417 29.30 23.67 13.30
C GLY A 417 28.55 24.73 12.47
N ASP A 418 27.80 24.27 11.48
CA ASP A 418 26.99 25.09 10.57
C ASP A 418 25.58 25.40 11.13
N VAL A 419 25.06 24.57 12.04
CA VAL A 419 23.79 24.85 12.75
C VAL A 419 23.93 26.10 13.59
N THR A 420 23.08 27.10 13.31
CA THR A 420 23.11 28.38 14.02
C THR A 420 22.24 28.38 15.27
N GLU A 421 22.47 29.35 16.17
CA GLU A 421 21.62 29.62 17.34
C GLU A 421 20.12 29.78 17.00
N ALA A 422 19.76 30.02 15.74
CA ALA A 422 18.36 30.07 15.29
C ALA A 422 17.64 28.70 15.35
N PHE A 423 18.38 27.58 15.41
CA PHE A 423 17.84 26.22 15.63
C PHE A 423 17.91 25.79 17.10
N ALA A 424 18.47 26.61 17.99
CA ALA A 424 18.45 26.34 19.42
C ALA A 424 17.02 26.42 19.97
N TRP A 425 16.72 25.57 20.95
CA TRP A 425 15.42 25.51 21.62
C TRP A 425 15.53 25.83 23.10
N THR A 426 14.38 26.02 23.74
CA THR A 426 14.26 26.15 25.19
C THR A 426 13.42 25.01 25.73
N GLU A 427 13.81 24.44 26.86
CA GLU A 427 12.99 23.42 27.51
C GLU A 427 11.76 24.01 28.24
N PRO A 428 10.58 23.37 28.16
CA PRO A 428 10.30 22.13 27.42
C PRO A 428 10.21 22.33 25.90
N THR A 429 10.80 21.39 25.17
CA THR A 429 10.89 21.37 23.70
C THR A 429 9.54 21.09 23.03
N ALA A 430 8.70 20.27 23.68
CA ALA A 430 7.37 19.91 23.19
C ALA A 430 6.37 19.75 24.33
N MET A 431 5.08 19.70 24.00
CA MET A 431 4.01 19.34 24.92
C MET A 431 3.17 18.22 24.30
N LEU A 432 2.85 17.20 25.10
CA LEU A 432 1.95 16.13 24.74
C LEU A 432 0.64 16.28 25.53
N THR A 433 -0.49 16.24 24.85
CA THR A 433 -1.81 16.17 25.48
C THR A 433 -2.49 14.87 25.04
N ILE A 434 -3.06 14.13 26.00
CA ILE A 434 -3.77 12.87 25.81
C ILE A 434 -5.18 13.08 26.36
N MET A 435 -6.20 12.93 25.51
CA MET A 435 -7.60 13.07 25.89
C MET A 435 -8.38 11.80 25.51
N PRO A 436 -9.15 11.19 26.43
CA PRO A 436 -10.05 10.11 26.06
C PRO A 436 -11.19 10.67 25.19
N VAL A 437 -11.41 10.05 24.03
CA VAL A 437 -12.51 10.37 23.12
C VAL A 437 -13.40 9.15 22.99
N ALA A 438 -14.72 9.35 22.98
CA ALA A 438 -15.62 8.24 22.68
C ALA A 438 -15.24 7.66 21.31
N ALA A 439 -15.18 6.33 21.21
CA ALA A 439 -15.18 5.70 19.90
C ALA A 439 -16.35 6.28 19.08
N PRO A 440 -16.16 6.61 17.79
CA PRO A 440 -17.26 7.08 16.96
C PRO A 440 -18.35 6.03 17.06
N ALA A 441 -19.55 6.44 17.48
CA ALA A 441 -20.63 5.51 17.72
C ALA A 441 -20.83 4.69 16.45
N GLU A 442 -20.70 3.36 16.57
CA GLU A 442 -21.10 2.45 15.50
C GLU A 442 -22.49 2.87 15.01
N PRO A 443 -22.75 2.91 13.69
CA PRO A 443 -24.04 3.34 13.19
C PRO A 443 -25.11 2.46 13.82
N THR A 444 -25.89 3.05 14.72
CA THR A 444 -26.77 2.29 15.60
C THR A 444 -27.75 1.51 14.76
N VAL A 445 -27.60 0.18 14.75
CA VAL A 445 -28.51 -0.72 14.04
C VAL A 445 -29.88 -0.60 14.70
N GLU A 446 -30.77 0.18 14.09
CA GLU A 446 -32.17 0.21 14.51
C GLU A 446 -32.78 -1.19 14.33
N GLU A 447 -33.61 -1.61 15.29
CA GLU A 447 -34.28 -2.92 15.24
C GLU A 447 -35.06 -3.11 13.93
N PRO A 448 -35.15 -4.35 13.41
CA PRO A 448 -35.35 -4.59 11.98
C PRO A 448 -36.70 -4.10 11.45
N MET A 449 -36.66 -2.98 10.74
CA MET A 449 -37.65 -2.60 9.73
C MET A 449 -37.39 -3.38 8.43
N PRO A 450 -38.40 -3.57 7.56
CA PRO A 450 -38.40 -4.66 6.58
C PRO A 450 -37.30 -4.55 5.52
N GLU A 451 -36.95 -5.70 4.96
CA GLU A 451 -35.81 -5.98 4.06
C GLU A 451 -35.38 -4.79 3.16
N PRO A 452 -34.06 -4.51 3.05
CA PRO A 452 -33.58 -3.42 2.24
C PRO A 452 -34.00 -3.62 0.78
N VAL A 453 -34.67 -2.61 0.22
CA VAL A 453 -34.79 -2.49 -1.23
C VAL A 453 -33.37 -2.34 -1.75
N VAL A 454 -32.93 -3.32 -2.57
CA VAL A 454 -31.62 -3.29 -3.22
C VAL A 454 -31.51 -2.00 -4.02
N GLU A 455 -30.64 -1.08 -3.61
CA GLU A 455 -30.38 0.12 -4.40
C GLU A 455 -29.80 -0.32 -5.75
N GLY A 456 -30.53 0.01 -6.82
CA GLY A 456 -30.18 -0.37 -8.17
C GLY A 456 -28.90 0.30 -8.68
N PRO A 457 -28.45 -0.07 -9.89
CA PRO A 457 -27.31 0.59 -10.52
C PRO A 457 -27.51 2.11 -10.57
N GLY A 458 -26.49 2.85 -10.14
CA GLY A 458 -26.49 4.31 -10.07
C GLY A 458 -25.19 4.91 -10.60
N PHE A 459 -25.24 6.20 -10.92
CA PHE A 459 -24.12 6.96 -11.47
C PHE A 459 -23.64 7.98 -10.44
N ASP A 460 -22.37 7.86 -10.03
CA ASP A 460 -21.74 8.77 -9.07
C ASP A 460 -21.26 10.06 -9.75
N VAL A 461 -21.56 11.21 -9.13
CA VAL A 461 -21.13 12.53 -9.56
C VAL A 461 -20.41 13.24 -8.41
N THR A 462 -19.14 13.58 -8.63
CA THR A 462 -18.35 14.45 -7.75
C THR A 462 -18.55 15.92 -8.15
N LEU A 463 -18.81 16.77 -7.16
CA LEU A 463 -18.95 18.22 -7.27
C LEU A 463 -17.88 18.89 -6.41
N GLU A 464 -17.19 19.87 -6.97
CA GLU A 464 -16.18 20.66 -6.25
C GLU A 464 -16.83 21.74 -5.36
N PRO A 465 -16.12 22.30 -4.37
CA PRO A 465 -16.55 23.48 -3.65
C PRO A 465 -16.74 24.69 -4.60
N GLY A 466 -17.96 25.21 -4.71
CA GLY A 466 -18.31 26.37 -5.54
C GLY A 466 -19.31 26.05 -6.66
N LEU A 467 -19.18 26.75 -7.79
CA LEU A 467 -20.09 26.65 -8.93
C LEU A 467 -19.74 25.45 -9.82
N ASN A 468 -20.66 24.50 -9.92
CA ASN A 468 -20.57 23.32 -10.77
C ASN A 468 -21.62 23.40 -11.89
N MET A 469 -21.32 22.85 -13.06
CA MET A 469 -22.30 22.65 -14.13
C MET A 469 -22.55 21.15 -14.31
N ILE A 470 -23.80 20.73 -14.13
CA ILE A 470 -24.20 19.33 -14.07
C ILE A 470 -25.32 19.01 -15.05
N SER A 471 -25.45 17.73 -15.39
CA SER A 471 -26.63 17.16 -16.05
C SER A 471 -27.03 15.92 -15.28
N ILE A 472 -28.33 15.71 -15.03
CA ILE A 472 -28.77 14.53 -14.28
C ILE A 472 -28.59 13.28 -15.17
N PRO A 473 -27.75 12.30 -14.76
CA PRO A 473 -27.32 11.22 -15.65
C PRO A 473 -28.41 10.16 -15.89
N LEU A 474 -29.25 9.90 -14.87
CA LEU A 474 -30.33 8.93 -14.88
C LEU A 474 -31.68 9.61 -14.62
N MET A 475 -32.76 9.02 -15.11
CA MET A 475 -34.13 9.47 -14.88
C MET A 475 -34.61 8.95 -13.51
N PRO A 476 -34.73 9.80 -12.48
CA PRO A 476 -35.11 9.34 -11.15
C PRO A 476 -36.57 8.88 -11.13
N GLU A 477 -36.89 7.90 -10.28
CA GLU A 477 -38.26 7.41 -10.10
C GLU A 477 -39.22 8.52 -9.66
N GLU A 478 -38.77 9.40 -8.74
CA GLU A 478 -39.43 10.65 -8.40
C GLU A 478 -38.73 11.84 -9.08
N PRO A 479 -39.41 12.59 -9.97
CA PRO A 479 -38.80 13.73 -10.67
C PRO A 479 -38.34 14.83 -9.71
N TYR A 480 -37.04 15.18 -9.76
CA TYR A 480 -36.52 16.25 -8.92
C TYR A 480 -37.11 17.61 -9.27
N THR A 481 -37.25 18.43 -8.24
CA THR A 481 -37.46 19.87 -8.32
C THR A 481 -36.14 20.58 -8.02
N ALA A 482 -36.02 21.86 -8.36
CA ALA A 482 -34.83 22.66 -8.07
C ALA A 482 -34.53 22.70 -6.57
N LYS A 483 -35.57 22.66 -5.72
CA LYS A 483 -35.42 22.50 -4.27
C LYS A 483 -34.88 21.14 -3.87
N SER A 484 -35.51 20.04 -4.29
CA SER A 484 -35.05 18.70 -3.90
C SER A 484 -33.65 18.39 -4.43
N LEU A 485 -33.29 18.93 -5.60
CA LEU A 485 -31.93 18.86 -6.13
C LEU A 485 -30.95 19.74 -5.31
N ALA A 486 -31.35 20.94 -4.88
CA ALA A 486 -30.53 21.77 -3.99
C ALA A 486 -30.25 21.05 -2.65
N GLU A 487 -31.29 20.45 -2.06
CA GLU A 487 -31.20 19.68 -0.82
C GLU A 487 -30.30 18.44 -0.99
N MET A 488 -30.49 17.66 -2.07
CA MET A 488 -29.67 16.48 -2.39
C MET A 488 -28.18 16.81 -2.60
N LEU A 489 -27.86 17.93 -3.24
CA LEU A 489 -26.49 18.33 -3.55
C LEU A 489 -25.81 19.17 -2.45
N GLY A 490 -26.53 19.56 -1.40
CA GLY A 490 -26.07 20.59 -0.46
C GLY A 490 -25.84 21.97 -1.11
N ALA A 491 -26.55 22.27 -2.21
CA ALA A 491 -26.36 23.47 -3.00
C ALA A 491 -27.20 24.66 -2.50
N THR A 492 -26.65 25.87 -2.57
CA THR A 492 -27.35 27.11 -2.16
C THR A 492 -28.21 27.72 -3.27
N VAL A 493 -27.91 27.38 -4.53
CA VAL A 493 -28.63 27.83 -5.73
C VAL A 493 -28.63 26.71 -6.77
N VAL A 494 -29.71 26.63 -7.55
CA VAL A 494 -29.85 25.82 -8.77
C VAL A 494 -30.37 26.72 -9.88
N ILE A 495 -29.72 26.72 -11.03
CA ILE A 495 -30.05 27.59 -12.16
C ILE A 495 -30.21 26.75 -13.42
N GLN A 496 -31.27 26.98 -14.18
CA GLN A 496 -31.47 26.41 -15.52
C GLN A 496 -31.56 27.48 -16.59
N LEU A 497 -31.29 27.11 -17.85
CA LEU A 497 -31.65 27.93 -19.01
C LEU A 497 -33.09 27.62 -19.44
N ASP A 498 -33.99 28.59 -19.35
CA ASP A 498 -35.32 28.50 -19.94
C ASP A 498 -35.19 28.57 -21.47
N ALA A 499 -35.36 27.42 -22.12
CA ALA A 499 -35.14 27.29 -23.56
C ALA A 499 -36.12 28.12 -24.42
N ALA A 500 -37.33 28.41 -23.92
CA ALA A 500 -38.35 29.14 -24.65
C ALA A 500 -38.10 30.67 -24.67
N THR A 501 -37.52 31.20 -23.60
CA THR A 501 -37.24 32.63 -23.42
C THR A 501 -35.76 32.98 -23.55
N GLN A 502 -34.87 31.99 -23.57
CA GLN A 502 -33.40 32.12 -23.59
C GLN A 502 -32.84 32.91 -22.40
N ASN A 503 -33.48 32.81 -21.23
CA ASN A 503 -33.04 33.44 -19.99
C ASN A 503 -32.68 32.40 -18.93
N PHE A 504 -31.73 32.73 -18.06
CA PHE A 504 -31.47 31.93 -16.87
C PHE A 504 -32.58 32.13 -15.83
N VAL A 505 -33.08 31.02 -15.27
CA VAL A 505 -34.03 30.99 -14.17
C VAL A 505 -33.35 30.30 -13.00
N GLY A 506 -33.21 31.02 -11.88
CA GLY A 506 -32.60 30.53 -10.66
C GLY A 506 -33.62 30.21 -9.58
N TYR A 507 -33.29 29.22 -8.75
CA TYR A 507 -33.92 28.90 -7.48
C TYR A 507 -32.84 28.97 -6.39
N THR A 508 -33.11 29.61 -5.26
CA THR A 508 -32.27 29.62 -4.07
C THR A 508 -32.98 28.93 -2.91
N VAL A 509 -32.23 28.37 -1.97
CA VAL A 509 -32.77 27.78 -0.73
C VAL A 509 -33.54 28.77 0.18
N ALA A 510 -33.55 30.06 -0.17
CA ALA A 510 -34.33 31.10 0.49
C ALA A 510 -35.70 31.37 -0.16
N ASP A 511 -35.98 30.81 -1.34
CA ASP A 511 -37.22 31.02 -2.08
C ASP A 511 -38.37 30.14 -1.56
N GLU A 512 -39.57 30.71 -1.44
CA GLU A 512 -40.77 29.98 -1.02
C GLU A 512 -41.31 29.10 -2.17
N GLY A 513 -41.14 27.78 -2.05
CA GLY A 513 -41.66 26.78 -2.99
C GLY A 513 -40.59 25.81 -3.48
N ASP A 514 -40.97 24.90 -4.37
CA ASP A 514 -40.07 23.82 -4.84
C ASP A 514 -39.22 24.21 -6.07
N GLY A 515 -39.43 25.42 -6.61
CA GLY A 515 -38.73 25.93 -7.79
C GLY A 515 -39.25 25.37 -9.11
N PHE A 516 -38.33 25.06 -10.04
CA PHE A 516 -38.65 24.46 -11.34
C PHE A 516 -38.38 22.95 -11.36
N GLY A 517 -39.02 22.21 -12.27
CA GLY A 517 -38.75 20.78 -12.46
C GLY A 517 -37.40 20.55 -13.16
N ILE A 518 -36.74 19.46 -12.79
CA ILE A 518 -35.46 19.02 -13.34
C ILE A 518 -35.70 17.88 -14.34
N GLY A 519 -34.94 17.84 -15.44
CA GLY A 519 -35.07 16.82 -16.47
C GLY A 519 -33.75 16.50 -17.18
N GLY A 520 -33.69 15.34 -17.83
CA GLY A 520 -32.51 14.87 -18.55
C GLY A 520 -32.20 15.67 -19.81
N GLY A 521 -30.94 15.60 -20.24
CA GLY A 521 -30.44 16.33 -21.42
C GLY A 521 -30.31 17.85 -21.24
N MET A 522 -30.63 18.38 -20.05
CA MET A 522 -30.48 19.79 -19.69
C MET A 522 -29.26 19.99 -18.80
N GLY A 523 -28.57 21.13 -19.00
CA GLY A 523 -27.49 21.59 -18.13
C GLY A 523 -28.02 22.50 -17.03
N TYR A 524 -27.65 22.20 -15.79
CA TYR A 524 -27.97 22.98 -14.58
C TYR A 524 -26.68 23.53 -13.98
N ILE A 525 -26.73 24.75 -13.45
CA ILE A 525 -25.62 25.35 -12.71
C ILE A 525 -26.01 25.35 -11.23
N VAL A 526 -25.16 24.77 -10.38
CA VAL A 526 -25.40 24.62 -8.94
C VAL A 526 -24.23 25.21 -8.16
N ASN A 527 -24.46 25.79 -6.98
CA ASN A 527 -23.38 26.25 -6.09
C ASN A 527 -23.35 25.40 -4.82
N THR A 528 -22.33 24.56 -4.66
CA THR A 528 -22.14 23.61 -3.55
C THR A 528 -21.00 24.09 -2.66
N PRO A 529 -21.26 24.72 -1.49
CA PRO A 529 -20.21 25.40 -0.71
C PRO A 529 -19.08 24.49 -0.20
N ALA A 530 -19.34 23.20 -0.03
CA ALA A 530 -18.38 22.21 0.46
C ALA A 530 -18.00 21.15 -0.60
N GLY A 531 -18.54 21.24 -1.82
CA GLY A 531 -18.57 20.11 -2.75
C GLY A 531 -19.55 19.01 -2.29
N ALA A 532 -19.68 17.94 -3.08
CA ALA A 532 -20.49 16.77 -2.75
C ALA A 532 -20.09 15.56 -3.62
N ASN A 533 -20.25 14.34 -3.09
CA ASN A 533 -20.27 13.11 -3.89
C ASN A 533 -21.69 12.55 -3.84
N VAL A 534 -22.37 12.47 -4.98
CA VAL A 534 -23.80 12.11 -5.04
C VAL A 534 -24.02 11.01 -6.06
N LYS A 535 -24.61 9.90 -5.60
CA LYS A 535 -25.09 8.82 -6.47
C LYS A 535 -26.49 9.18 -6.97
N PHE A 536 -26.64 9.29 -8.29
CA PHE A 536 -27.95 9.34 -8.93
C PHE A 536 -28.39 7.91 -9.27
N THR A 537 -29.61 7.55 -8.91
CA THR A 537 -30.25 6.26 -9.27
C THR A 537 -31.46 6.50 -10.16
N GLY A 538 -31.82 5.53 -10.98
CA GLY A 538 -32.97 5.61 -11.89
C GLY A 538 -32.72 4.96 -13.26
N ASP A 539 -33.68 5.12 -14.16
CA ASP A 539 -33.65 4.54 -15.50
C ASP A 539 -32.79 5.37 -16.48
N ALA A 540 -32.51 4.82 -17.66
CA ALA A 540 -31.99 5.61 -18.77
C ALA A 540 -33.07 6.60 -19.26
N TRP A 541 -32.69 7.85 -19.55
CA TRP A 541 -33.60 8.84 -20.13
C TRP A 541 -34.07 8.38 -21.53
N ASP A 542 -35.39 8.36 -21.77
CA ASP A 542 -36.08 7.97 -23.02
C ASP A 542 -35.84 8.92 -24.22
N ASN A 543 -34.76 9.71 -24.17
CA ASN A 543 -34.35 10.68 -25.20
C ASN A 543 -33.22 10.14 -26.10
N GLN A 544 -33.04 8.81 -26.15
CA GLN A 544 -32.02 8.18 -26.98
C GLN A 544 -32.44 8.29 -28.47
N PRO A 545 -31.57 8.78 -29.38
CA PRO A 545 -31.90 8.79 -30.80
C PRO A 545 -32.08 7.35 -31.29
N GLU A 546 -33.19 7.07 -31.97
CA GLU A 546 -33.55 5.73 -32.46
C GLU A 546 -32.36 5.07 -33.19
N GLN A 547 -31.98 3.88 -32.71
CA GLN A 547 -31.04 3.02 -33.44
C GLN A 547 -31.69 2.61 -34.77
N PRO A 548 -30.95 2.62 -35.91
CA PRO A 548 -31.49 2.09 -37.15
C PRO A 548 -31.81 0.60 -36.97
N GLU A 549 -33.06 0.20 -37.21
CA GLU A 549 -33.50 -1.20 -37.07
C GLU A 549 -32.65 -2.14 -37.94
N GLU A 550 -32.06 -3.16 -37.31
CA GLU A 550 -31.57 -4.33 -38.04
C GLU A 550 -32.78 -5.08 -38.64
N PRO A 551 -32.67 -5.58 -39.89
CA PRO A 551 -33.80 -6.21 -40.55
C PRO A 551 -34.26 -7.47 -39.81
N ALA A 552 -35.56 -7.54 -39.53
CA ALA A 552 -36.17 -8.60 -38.74
C ALA A 552 -35.87 -10.01 -39.28
N ALA A 553 -35.57 -10.94 -38.37
CA ALA A 553 -35.63 -12.37 -38.65
C ALA A 553 -37.08 -12.75 -38.98
N GLU A 554 -37.32 -13.34 -40.15
CA GLU A 554 -38.67 -13.74 -40.56
C GLU A 554 -39.16 -14.92 -39.71
N GLU A 555 -40.41 -14.84 -39.23
CA GLU A 555 -41.04 -15.90 -38.42
C GLU A 555 -41.34 -17.15 -39.26
N GLU A 556 -40.72 -18.27 -38.91
CA GLU A 556 -41.17 -19.61 -39.29
C GLU A 556 -42.46 -19.98 -38.55
N THR A 557 -43.55 -20.28 -39.29
CA THR A 557 -44.53 -21.34 -38.98
C THR A 557 -45.66 -21.37 -40.04
N PRO A 558 -46.38 -22.49 -40.23
CA PRO A 558 -45.93 -23.88 -40.26
C PRO A 558 -46.52 -24.64 -41.47
N VAL A 559 -46.21 -25.94 -41.62
CA VAL A 559 -47.16 -27.08 -41.89
C VAL A 559 -46.35 -28.33 -42.28
N ALA A 560 -46.88 -29.51 -41.94
CA ALA A 560 -46.19 -30.79 -41.93
C ALA A 560 -46.13 -31.57 -43.27
N GLU A 561 -45.23 -32.56 -43.27
CA GLU A 561 -45.21 -33.81 -44.06
C GLU A 561 -45.03 -33.76 -45.60
N ALA A 562 -43.83 -34.16 -46.05
CA ALA A 562 -43.67 -35.31 -46.97
C ALA A 562 -42.20 -35.81 -47.05
N GLU A 563 -42.02 -37.10 -46.76
CA GLU A 563 -41.09 -38.08 -47.39
C GLU A 563 -39.67 -37.63 -47.82
N GLU A 564 -38.64 -38.21 -47.17
CA GLU A 564 -37.31 -38.40 -47.77
C GLU A 564 -37.35 -39.53 -48.82
N ASP A 565 -36.65 -39.39 -49.95
CA ASP A 565 -36.20 -40.55 -50.74
C ASP A 565 -34.94 -40.23 -51.58
N ALA A 566 -33.80 -40.70 -51.07
CA ALA A 566 -32.70 -41.42 -51.75
C ALA A 566 -31.96 -40.91 -53.02
N GLU A 567 -30.66 -41.27 -53.05
CA GLU A 567 -29.71 -41.29 -54.19
C GLU A 567 -29.26 -39.92 -54.78
N GLY A 568 -28.00 -39.70 -55.17
CA GLY A 568 -26.79 -40.55 -55.10
C GLY A 568 -25.64 -40.00 -55.97
N ASP A 569 -24.42 -40.45 -55.67
CA ASP A 569 -23.19 -40.51 -56.51
C ASP A 569 -22.54 -39.28 -57.19
N ASP A 570 -21.26 -39.49 -57.50
CA ASP A 570 -20.30 -38.77 -58.36
C ASP A 570 -19.95 -37.30 -57.99
N ALA A 571 -18.72 -36.91 -57.64
CA ALA A 571 -17.35 -37.25 -58.09
C ALA A 571 -16.84 -36.49 -59.34
N ALA A 572 -15.51 -36.26 -59.33
CA ALA A 572 -14.64 -35.76 -60.40
C ALA A 572 -14.68 -34.25 -60.75
N GLU A 573 -13.60 -33.64 -61.23
CA GLU A 573 -12.14 -33.82 -61.04
C GLU A 573 -11.43 -32.64 -61.74
N GLY A 574 -10.24 -32.26 -61.24
CA GLY A 574 -9.20 -31.60 -62.04
C GLY A 574 -9.42 -30.12 -62.45
N ASP A 575 -8.41 -29.41 -62.94
CA ASP A 575 -6.97 -29.72 -62.95
C ASP A 575 -6.20 -28.39 -63.20
N GLY A 576 -4.91 -28.38 -62.87
CA GLY A 576 -3.93 -27.61 -63.63
C GLY A 576 -3.00 -26.67 -62.85
N ASP A 577 -1.72 -26.74 -63.19
CA ASP A 577 -0.55 -26.24 -62.45
C ASP A 577 0.28 -25.18 -63.25
N ALA A 578 1.28 -24.59 -62.58
CA ALA A 578 2.59 -24.15 -63.12
C ALA A 578 2.78 -22.74 -63.77
N ALA A 579 3.53 -21.89 -63.03
CA ALA A 579 4.94 -21.49 -63.31
C ALA A 579 5.36 -20.08 -63.87
N GLU A 580 6.54 -19.65 -63.37
CA GLU A 580 7.54 -18.63 -63.80
C GLU A 580 7.15 -17.12 -63.78
N GLY A 581 8.06 -16.14 -63.57
CA GLY A 581 9.53 -16.14 -63.42
C GLY A 581 10.15 -14.76 -63.00
N ASP A 582 11.48 -14.64 -63.08
CA ASP A 582 12.38 -13.54 -62.60
C ASP A 582 12.19 -12.11 -63.19
N ASP A 583 12.75 -11.04 -62.56
CA ASP A 583 14.00 -10.34 -63.01
C ASP A 583 14.44 -9.09 -62.17
N ALA A 584 15.64 -8.53 -62.46
CA ALA A 584 16.33 -7.41 -61.73
C ALA A 584 16.97 -6.33 -62.68
N ALA A 585 17.87 -5.36 -62.35
CA ALA A 585 18.68 -5.00 -61.16
C ALA A 585 19.25 -3.54 -61.17
N GLU A 586 19.72 -3.03 -60.02
CA GLU A 586 20.84 -2.06 -59.74
C GLU A 586 20.95 -0.60 -60.28
N GLY A 587 21.66 0.26 -59.51
CA GLY A 587 22.30 1.53 -59.96
C GLY A 587 22.72 2.53 -58.85
N ASP A 588 24.03 2.80 -58.67
CA ASP A 588 24.70 3.70 -57.68
C ASP A 588 24.53 5.23 -57.88
N ASP A 589 24.77 6.05 -56.82
CA ASP A 589 25.91 7.01 -56.72
C ASP A 589 26.00 7.79 -55.37
N ALA A 590 27.18 8.31 -55.01
CA ALA A 590 27.45 9.06 -53.75
C ALA A 590 28.48 10.21 -53.86
N ALA A 591 28.30 11.30 -53.09
CA ALA A 591 29.25 12.40 -52.77
C ALA A 591 28.61 13.35 -51.72
N GLU A 592 29.15 13.62 -50.52
CA GLU A 592 30.35 14.41 -50.09
C GLU A 592 30.10 15.90 -49.74
N GLY A 593 30.55 16.28 -48.53
CA GLY A 593 30.91 17.63 -48.04
C GLY A 593 29.80 18.56 -47.51
N ASP A 594 30.05 19.55 -46.65
CA ASP A 594 31.06 19.87 -45.60
C ASP A 594 30.64 21.27 -45.02
N ASP A 595 31.28 21.74 -43.95
CA ASP A 595 31.14 23.09 -43.29
C ASP A 595 29.77 23.41 -42.63
N ALA A 596 29.60 23.89 -41.37
CA ALA A 596 30.40 24.57 -40.33
C ALA A 596 30.15 26.08 -40.18
N ALA A 597 30.14 26.54 -38.90
CA ALA A 597 30.18 27.94 -38.42
C ALA A 597 28.97 28.85 -38.76
N GLU A 598 28.54 29.86 -38.00
CA GLU A 598 28.63 30.36 -36.61
C GLU A 598 28.12 31.84 -36.70
N GLU A 599 27.82 32.49 -35.56
CA GLU A 599 27.72 33.97 -35.38
C GLU A 599 26.57 34.74 -36.11
N GLU A 600 26.07 35.87 -35.63
CA GLU A 600 26.05 36.54 -34.30
C GLU A 600 24.92 37.61 -34.31
N ASP A 601 24.63 38.22 -33.14
CA ASP A 601 24.13 39.60 -32.95
C ASP A 601 22.75 40.02 -33.54
N ALA A 602 22.05 41.05 -33.02
CA ALA A 602 22.08 41.74 -31.72
C ALA A 602 20.82 42.63 -31.58
N ALA A 603 20.58 43.11 -30.35
CA ALA A 603 19.97 44.38 -29.91
C ALA A 603 19.18 45.27 -30.93
N ASP A 604 18.08 45.96 -30.61
CA ASP A 604 17.95 46.89 -29.48
C ASP A 604 16.53 47.53 -29.43
N ALA A 605 16.27 48.20 -28.31
CA ALA A 605 15.18 49.09 -27.91
C ALA A 605 14.22 49.72 -28.97
N GLY A 606 12.93 49.68 -28.61
CA GLY A 606 12.28 50.89 -28.08
C GLY A 606 11.29 51.64 -28.98
N GLY A 607 10.07 51.88 -28.46
CA GLY A 607 9.07 52.77 -29.09
C GLY A 607 7.75 52.81 -28.30
N ASP A 608 7.45 53.96 -27.71
CA ASP A 608 6.29 54.19 -26.82
C ASP A 608 5.17 55.02 -27.52
N ALA A 609 3.98 55.04 -26.90
CA ALA A 609 2.86 55.98 -27.07
C ALA A 609 1.90 55.87 -28.29
N ALA A 610 0.84 55.07 -28.09
CA ALA A 610 -0.60 55.40 -28.20
C ALA A 610 -1.17 56.35 -29.30
N ALA A 611 -2.18 55.86 -30.06
CA ALA A 611 -3.50 56.51 -30.22
C ALA A 611 -4.56 55.63 -30.93
N ASP A 612 -5.65 55.35 -30.20
CA ASP A 612 -7.06 55.04 -30.59
C ASP A 612 -7.50 54.99 -32.08
N ALA A 613 -8.16 53.88 -32.49
CA ALA A 613 -9.59 53.85 -32.88
C ALA A 613 -10.01 52.73 -33.88
N GLY A 614 -10.75 51.73 -33.38
CA GLY A 614 -11.87 51.06 -34.09
C GLY A 614 -11.60 49.86 -35.02
N GLY A 615 -12.49 48.85 -34.96
CA GLY A 615 -12.69 47.88 -36.05
C GLY A 615 -12.84 46.41 -35.64
N ASP A 616 -14.08 46.00 -35.35
CA ASP A 616 -14.55 44.61 -35.23
C ASP A 616 -14.10 43.70 -36.41
N ALA A 617 -13.57 42.51 -36.08
CA ALA A 617 -13.61 41.30 -36.92
C ALA A 617 -13.23 40.05 -36.10
N ALA A 618 -14.23 39.28 -35.65
CA ALA A 618 -13.99 37.95 -35.07
C ALA A 618 -13.40 36.98 -36.12
N ALA A 619 -12.22 36.42 -35.85
CA ALA A 619 -11.61 35.38 -36.67
C ALA A 619 -12.14 33.99 -36.27
N ALA A 620 -12.40 33.15 -37.27
CA ALA A 620 -13.13 31.88 -37.08
C ALA A 620 -12.32 30.80 -36.34
N ALA A 621 -13.03 30.01 -35.52
CA ALA A 621 -12.50 28.79 -34.93
C ALA A 621 -12.27 27.70 -36.00
N PRO A 622 -11.22 26.85 -35.86
CA PRO A 622 -11.00 25.70 -36.74
C PRO A 622 -12.04 24.58 -36.51
N ALA A 623 -12.20 23.72 -37.51
CA ALA A 623 -13.22 22.66 -37.51
C ALA A 623 -12.89 21.51 -36.53
N LEU A 624 -13.93 20.98 -35.87
CA LEU A 624 -13.83 19.84 -34.96
C LEU A 624 -13.63 18.50 -35.69
N SER A 625 -12.80 17.64 -35.11
CA SER A 625 -12.54 16.27 -35.58
C SER A 625 -13.69 15.33 -35.24
N THR A 626 -14.02 14.39 -36.12
CA THR A 626 -15.22 13.53 -36.03
C THR A 626 -14.96 12.18 -35.35
N TYR A 627 -14.23 12.17 -34.22
CA TYR A 627 -14.06 10.97 -33.40
C TYR A 627 -14.86 11.09 -32.10
N LYS A 628 -15.78 10.15 -31.88
CA LYS A 628 -16.61 10.09 -30.67
C LYS A 628 -15.92 9.26 -29.58
N SER A 629 -15.35 9.97 -28.61
CA SER A 629 -15.12 9.47 -27.26
C SER A 629 -15.54 10.59 -26.31
N ALA A 630 -16.18 10.27 -25.18
CA ALA A 630 -16.58 11.29 -24.22
C ALA A 630 -15.34 11.82 -23.47
N TRP A 631 -15.11 13.13 -23.50
CA TRP A 631 -14.08 13.81 -22.72
C TRP A 631 -14.77 14.88 -21.86
N ALA A 632 -14.57 14.83 -20.55
CA ALA A 632 -14.91 15.93 -19.68
C ALA A 632 -13.86 17.04 -19.83
N PHE A 633 -14.30 18.26 -20.13
CA PHE A 633 -13.42 19.43 -20.12
C PHE A 633 -13.62 20.19 -18.82
N ILE A 634 -12.62 20.14 -17.93
CA ILE A 634 -12.52 21.10 -16.82
C ILE A 634 -11.98 22.41 -17.40
N VAL A 635 -12.76 23.49 -17.29
CA VAL A 635 -12.31 24.84 -17.64
C VAL A 635 -12.07 25.62 -16.35
N THR A 636 -10.85 25.55 -15.83
CA THR A 636 -10.39 26.44 -14.75
C THR A 636 -10.14 27.83 -15.33
N SER A 637 -11.15 28.71 -15.31
CA SER A 637 -10.96 30.12 -15.64
C SER A 637 -10.85 30.96 -14.37
N ASP A 638 -9.62 31.32 -14.02
CA ASP A 638 -9.30 32.31 -12.99
C ASP A 638 -9.91 33.67 -13.37
N ILE A 639 -10.96 34.11 -12.66
CA ILE A 639 -11.57 35.44 -12.81
C ILE A 639 -11.53 36.17 -11.48
N HIS A 640 -10.31 36.58 -11.11
CA HIS A 640 -10.12 37.59 -10.08
C HIS A 640 -10.55 38.97 -10.60
N GLY A 641 -11.68 39.47 -10.08
CA GLY A 641 -12.00 40.91 -10.06
C GLY A 641 -12.79 41.47 -11.24
N MET A 642 -14.11 41.24 -11.25
CA MET A 642 -15.07 42.17 -11.85
C MET A 642 -16.15 42.56 -10.84
N GLN A 643 -16.38 43.87 -10.71
CA GLN A 643 -17.44 44.40 -9.83
C GLN A 643 -18.82 44.19 -10.47
N THR A 644 -19.80 43.88 -9.62
CA THR A 644 -21.22 43.78 -9.98
C THR A 644 -21.76 45.12 -10.52
N GLY A 645 -22.50 45.08 -11.63
CA GLY A 645 -23.25 46.19 -12.20
C GLY A 645 -24.59 45.74 -12.76
#